data_AF-A0A3M2AYH5-F1
#
_entry.id   AF-A0A3M2AYH5-F1
#
_cell.length_a   1.000
_cell.length_b   1.000
_cell.length_c   1.000
_cell.angle_alpha   90.00
_cell.angle_beta   90.00
_cell.angle_gamma   90.00
#
_symmetry.space_group_name_H-M   'P 1'
#
loop_
_entity.id
_entity.type
_entity.pdbx_description
1 polymer ?
#
loop_
_entity_poly.entity_id
_entity_poly.type
_entity_poly.pdbx_seq_one_letter_code
_entity_poly.pdbx_strand_id
1 'polypeptide(L)'
;MSHSCWVFGLTTALLPLLIVGASVSEKRYVGMRVVNGVLVPSPPPVDERNPDTGLQKAFPAIIQPDDNPTTPEKVELGRLLFFDPILSDDNAMSCAHCHHPHLGFSDGLPRSLGRGARGAGRERQGGIELTRGAPTLWNTVYNHRQFWDGRAAHLEEQARMVITTPEEVNADPDELVRELKAIPEYRTLFDKAFGGKNGEAITFKNITYALAAFERTLVSFNSRFDRYAAGDGSALTPQEKRGLKLFLSPKTRCNECHGLPTFANRDFKVIGVPNPPDGPKDVPKEGAEKGRGGGPQGAFKIPTLRNIALTAPYMHNGVFATLEEVLDFYSGGGGRGLGLDVPLQDDKIRKFHLTLQEKADIIAFLLALTDESALPEIPERVPSGLPVVRPQVPHLPTKLNINSPELQRLKQMHRRASGLDTPVQAPPRSRGLDGSERAQPRRLAMHAQVPLRGNRQEWTDKAVRATGRVVEVRPGESIQEAVDRAGRNGVVRIYPGTYHENVLVIHHGVTIEGIIHNGKRPVLDGRNLLPDAISGLGNDFTVMNLEIRNYQGNGVVVHKARNVIYRNLILHNTGLYGVYPIECEGVLVEDCKVSGAKDAGIYVGQSRNILVRRNEAFQNVTGIEIENCVNAIVEENDVHNNTGGILVFLLPFNPSKVQDGCIVRRNRVINNNTPNFADPEAIVSNVLKGTGIMILAADNTEVYENEIVGNGTFGVMVVSLRQLFPEPTPLDVEPYPDGNRIYNNTLRDNAKDPDERLKRFGVPPVDLLWDMTGKNNQWQQPDGSRFPPNLPTMK
;
A
#
# COMPACT_ATOMS: atom_id res chain seq x y z
N MET A 1 -73.14 -39.38 2.64
CA MET A 1 -74.02 -38.20 2.87
C MET A 1 -73.19 -37.14 3.60
N SER A 2 -73.49 -35.83 3.42
CA SER A 2 -72.95 -34.65 4.16
C SER A 2 -71.41 -34.53 4.33
N HIS A 3 -70.74 -33.54 3.72
CA HIS A 3 -70.39 -32.21 4.30
C HIS A 3 -69.25 -32.28 5.37
N SER A 4 -68.26 -31.39 5.49
CA SER A 4 -67.96 -30.03 4.96
C SER A 4 -66.43 -29.91 4.71
N CYS A 5 -65.93 -29.26 3.65
CA CYS A 5 -65.67 -27.81 3.43
C CYS A 5 -64.40 -27.24 4.11
N TRP A 6 -63.80 -26.19 3.51
CA TRP A 6 -62.63 -25.37 3.95
C TRP A 6 -61.19 -25.94 3.83
N VAL A 7 -60.58 -25.84 2.65
CA VAL A 7 -59.19 -25.29 2.48
C VAL A 7 -59.08 -24.57 1.13
N PHE A 8 -59.16 -23.24 1.10
CA PHE A 8 -58.74 -22.41 -0.05
C PHE A 8 -58.38 -21.01 0.45
N GLY A 9 -57.12 -20.58 0.23
CA GLY A 9 -56.66 -19.22 0.55
C GLY A 9 -55.47 -19.15 1.51
N LEU A 10 -54.24 -19.40 1.01
CA LEU A 10 -53.00 -19.11 1.76
C LEU A 10 -51.73 -18.94 0.88
N THR A 11 -51.83 -19.03 -0.46
CA THR A 11 -50.68 -19.12 -1.36
C THR A 11 -50.31 -17.84 -2.13
N THR A 12 -51.13 -16.78 -2.06
CA THR A 12 -50.90 -15.53 -2.83
C THR A 12 -50.33 -14.36 -2.02
N ALA A 13 -50.33 -14.42 -0.69
CA ALA A 13 -49.88 -13.31 0.17
C ALA A 13 -48.38 -13.35 0.53
N LEU A 14 -47.77 -14.54 0.62
CA LEU A 14 -46.41 -14.70 1.17
C LEU A 14 -45.28 -14.40 0.16
N LEU A 15 -45.47 -14.66 -1.13
CA LEU A 15 -44.43 -14.44 -2.14
C LEU A 15 -44.07 -12.95 -2.31
N PRO A 16 -45.04 -12.00 -2.35
CA PRO A 16 -44.72 -10.57 -2.36
C PRO A 16 -43.96 -10.11 -1.11
N LEU A 17 -44.34 -10.60 0.08
CA LEU A 17 -43.64 -10.21 1.33
C LEU A 17 -42.18 -10.70 1.36
N LEU A 18 -41.88 -11.89 0.81
CA LEU A 18 -40.50 -12.38 0.72
C LEU A 18 -39.64 -11.54 -0.25
N ILE A 19 -40.20 -11.13 -1.39
CA ILE A 19 -39.50 -10.31 -2.39
C ILE A 19 -39.31 -8.86 -1.88
N VAL A 20 -40.32 -8.28 -1.23
CA VAL A 20 -40.21 -6.96 -0.58
C VAL A 20 -39.24 -7.01 0.60
N GLY A 21 -39.28 -8.05 1.44
CA GLY A 21 -38.35 -8.23 2.55
C GLY A 21 -36.88 -8.28 2.11
N ALA A 22 -36.58 -9.00 1.04
CA ALA A 22 -35.23 -9.04 0.44
C ALA A 22 -34.78 -7.64 -0.02
N SER A 23 -35.55 -6.98 -0.88
CA SER A 23 -35.22 -5.66 -1.45
C SER A 23 -35.18 -4.49 -0.44
N VAL A 24 -35.85 -4.62 0.70
CA VAL A 24 -35.70 -3.67 1.83
C VAL A 24 -34.43 -3.97 2.65
N SER A 25 -34.02 -5.23 2.76
CA SER A 25 -32.79 -5.61 3.47
C SER A 25 -31.51 -5.15 2.75
N GLU A 26 -31.46 -5.25 1.42
CA GLU A 26 -30.29 -4.86 0.60
C GLU A 26 -29.93 -3.37 0.72
N LYS A 27 -30.91 -2.50 0.98
CA LYS A 27 -30.69 -1.06 1.16
C LYS A 27 -30.19 -0.67 2.56
N ARG A 28 -30.44 -1.49 3.59
CA ARG A 28 -30.18 -1.12 4.99
C ARG A 28 -28.73 -1.38 5.42
N TYR A 29 -28.04 -2.32 4.77
CA TYR A 29 -26.69 -2.76 5.14
C TYR A 29 -25.76 -2.77 3.92
N VAL A 30 -25.65 -1.62 3.24
CA VAL A 30 -24.73 -1.46 2.09
C VAL A 30 -23.30 -1.85 2.50
N GLY A 31 -22.64 -2.65 1.68
CA GLY A 31 -21.31 -3.18 1.98
C GLY A 31 -21.29 -4.41 2.89
N MET A 32 -22.43 -4.93 3.33
CA MET A 32 -22.54 -6.19 4.08
C MET A 32 -23.19 -7.30 3.25
N ARG A 33 -23.05 -8.54 3.71
CA ARG A 33 -23.78 -9.73 3.22
C ARG A 33 -24.12 -10.64 4.38
N VAL A 34 -25.23 -11.37 4.27
CA VAL A 34 -25.64 -12.36 5.27
C VAL A 34 -25.00 -13.71 4.96
N VAL A 35 -24.27 -14.27 5.93
CA VAL A 35 -23.73 -15.63 5.91
C VAL A 35 -24.22 -16.32 7.19
N ASN A 36 -25.02 -17.38 7.04
CA ASN A 36 -25.61 -18.13 8.16
C ASN A 36 -26.34 -17.26 9.21
N GLY A 37 -27.01 -16.19 8.75
CA GLY A 37 -27.72 -15.22 9.63
C GLY A 37 -26.83 -14.11 10.21
N VAL A 38 -25.52 -14.17 10.00
CA VAL A 38 -24.55 -13.16 10.44
C VAL A 38 -24.25 -12.18 9.30
N LEU A 39 -24.32 -10.88 9.58
CA LEU A 39 -23.82 -9.82 8.69
C LEU A 39 -22.29 -9.78 8.77
N VAL A 40 -21.63 -10.04 7.64
CA VAL A 40 -20.19 -9.84 7.46
C VAL A 40 -19.95 -8.86 6.31
N PRO A 41 -18.83 -8.12 6.29
CA PRO A 41 -18.52 -7.27 5.15
C PRO A 41 -18.50 -8.07 3.83
N SER A 42 -19.09 -7.48 2.82
CA SER A 42 -18.96 -7.95 1.44
C SER A 42 -17.55 -7.64 0.94
N PRO A 43 -16.94 -8.53 0.13
CA PRO A 43 -15.78 -8.13 -0.66
C PRO A 43 -16.17 -6.96 -1.58
N PRO A 44 -15.21 -6.10 -1.99
CA PRO A 44 -15.47 -5.07 -2.99
C PRO A 44 -16.11 -5.65 -4.25
N PRO A 45 -16.99 -4.90 -4.95
CA PRO A 45 -17.56 -5.34 -6.22
C PRO A 45 -16.44 -5.67 -7.23
N VAL A 46 -16.28 -6.95 -7.55
CA VAL A 46 -15.38 -7.42 -8.59
C VAL A 46 -16.07 -7.20 -9.94
N ASP A 47 -15.40 -6.57 -10.89
CA ASP A 47 -15.90 -6.56 -12.27
C ASP A 47 -15.79 -8.00 -12.82
N GLU A 48 -16.93 -8.65 -13.06
CA GLU A 48 -16.98 -10.02 -13.61
C GLU A 48 -16.25 -10.14 -14.96
N ARG A 49 -16.05 -9.01 -15.67
CA ARG A 49 -15.31 -8.95 -16.94
C ARG A 49 -13.79 -8.94 -16.74
N ASN A 50 -13.30 -8.64 -15.54
CA ASN A 50 -11.88 -8.44 -15.27
C ASN A 50 -11.48 -8.69 -13.79
N PRO A 51 -11.63 -9.92 -13.27
CA PRO A 51 -11.31 -10.23 -11.87
C PRO A 51 -9.80 -10.09 -11.58
N ASP A 52 -9.49 -9.37 -10.49
CA ASP A 52 -8.17 -9.08 -9.94
C ASP A 52 -7.23 -8.20 -10.78
N THR A 53 -6.57 -7.26 -10.08
CA THR A 53 -5.44 -6.45 -10.55
C THR A 53 -4.31 -6.45 -9.51
N GLY A 54 -3.14 -5.95 -9.89
CA GLY A 54 -2.01 -5.71 -8.98
C GLY A 54 -2.31 -4.81 -7.77
N LEU A 55 -3.31 -3.93 -7.85
CA LEU A 55 -3.78 -3.12 -6.72
C LEU A 55 -4.86 -3.82 -5.87
N GLN A 56 -5.58 -4.77 -6.42
CA GLN A 56 -6.61 -5.51 -5.69
C GLN A 56 -5.94 -6.40 -4.63
N LYS A 57 -6.43 -6.31 -3.39
CA LYS A 57 -5.96 -7.07 -2.23
C LYS A 57 -7.17 -7.48 -1.40
N ALA A 58 -7.11 -8.67 -0.81
CA ALA A 58 -8.14 -9.10 0.14
C ALA A 58 -8.12 -8.18 1.37
N PHE A 59 -9.31 -7.82 1.88
CA PHE A 59 -9.42 -7.15 3.17
C PHE A 59 -9.02 -8.12 4.30
N PRO A 60 -8.49 -7.62 5.44
CA PRO A 60 -8.18 -8.47 6.59
C PRO A 60 -9.40 -9.25 7.10
N ALA A 61 -9.16 -10.40 7.73
CA ALA A 61 -10.20 -11.07 8.50
C ALA A 61 -10.69 -10.17 9.65
N ILE A 62 -12.00 -10.10 9.83
CA ILE A 62 -12.64 -9.27 10.87
C ILE A 62 -12.45 -9.90 12.26
N ILE A 63 -12.35 -9.09 13.31
CA ILE A 63 -12.35 -9.58 14.70
C ILE A 63 -13.77 -9.53 15.25
N GLN A 64 -14.36 -10.71 15.45
CA GLN A 64 -15.71 -10.91 15.95
C GLN A 64 -15.72 -12.08 16.95
N PRO A 65 -16.12 -11.87 18.22
CA PRO A 65 -16.28 -12.96 19.19
C PRO A 65 -17.38 -13.94 18.74
N ASP A 66 -17.16 -15.23 18.99
CA ASP A 66 -18.13 -16.30 18.66
C ASP A 66 -19.46 -16.13 19.40
N ASP A 67 -19.44 -15.55 20.60
CA ASP A 67 -20.63 -15.22 21.39
C ASP A 67 -21.25 -13.85 21.05
N ASN A 68 -20.65 -13.09 20.12
CA ASN A 68 -21.29 -11.93 19.48
C ASN A 68 -21.42 -12.04 17.95
N PRO A 69 -22.30 -12.93 17.44
CA PRO A 69 -22.71 -12.89 16.04
C PRO A 69 -23.38 -11.56 15.71
N THR A 70 -22.87 -10.84 14.71
CA THR A 70 -23.42 -9.60 14.15
C THR A 70 -24.76 -9.87 13.43
N THR A 71 -25.90 -9.71 14.10
CA THR A 71 -27.24 -9.91 13.50
C THR A 71 -27.91 -8.57 13.15
N PRO A 72 -28.83 -8.53 12.16
CA PRO A 72 -29.57 -7.30 11.81
C PRO A 72 -30.25 -6.63 13.01
N GLU A 73 -30.79 -7.42 13.93
CA GLU A 73 -31.42 -6.99 15.18
C GLU A 73 -30.42 -6.27 16.11
N LYS A 74 -29.24 -6.84 16.33
CA LYS A 74 -28.18 -6.22 17.15
C LYS A 74 -27.63 -4.96 16.50
N VAL A 75 -27.49 -4.95 15.17
CA VAL A 75 -27.04 -3.77 14.42
C VAL A 75 -28.04 -2.62 14.57
N GLU A 76 -29.35 -2.86 14.48
CA GLU A 76 -30.33 -1.79 14.67
C GLU A 76 -30.41 -1.30 16.12
N LEU A 77 -30.38 -2.21 17.10
CA LEU A 77 -30.29 -1.84 18.51
C LEU A 77 -29.02 -1.03 18.81
N GLY A 78 -27.88 -1.48 18.28
CA GLY A 78 -26.60 -0.79 18.38
C GLY A 78 -26.61 0.59 17.74
N ARG A 79 -27.23 0.73 16.56
CA ARG A 79 -27.44 2.02 15.88
C ARG A 79 -28.24 2.97 16.77
N LEU A 80 -29.34 2.52 17.36
CA LEU A 80 -30.16 3.36 18.24
C LEU A 80 -29.38 3.79 19.48
N LEU A 81 -28.70 2.86 20.18
CA LEU A 81 -27.83 3.17 21.32
C LEU A 81 -26.70 4.15 20.96
N PHE A 82 -26.07 3.99 19.79
CA PHE A 82 -24.96 4.84 19.33
C PHE A 82 -25.36 6.32 19.23
N PHE A 83 -26.62 6.61 18.91
CA PHE A 83 -27.15 7.96 18.86
C PHE A 83 -27.79 8.44 20.17
N ASP A 84 -28.25 7.54 21.05
CA ASP A 84 -29.04 7.86 22.24
C ASP A 84 -28.18 8.42 23.41
N PRO A 85 -28.39 9.68 23.86
CA PRO A 85 -27.67 10.27 24.99
C PRO A 85 -27.85 9.55 26.34
N ILE A 86 -28.74 8.57 26.43
CA ILE A 86 -28.92 7.72 27.62
C ILE A 86 -27.67 6.90 28.01
N LEU A 87 -26.63 6.91 27.16
CA LEU A 87 -25.37 6.25 27.47
C LEU A 87 -24.51 6.99 28.51
N SER A 88 -24.72 8.29 28.80
CA SER A 88 -23.92 9.04 29.80
C SER A 88 -24.64 9.30 31.13
N ASP A 89 -23.85 9.47 32.19
CA ASP A 89 -24.35 9.71 33.55
C ASP A 89 -25.18 11.01 33.71
N ASP A 90 -24.96 11.97 32.82
CA ASP A 90 -25.70 13.23 32.74
C ASP A 90 -26.75 13.27 31.61
N ASN A 91 -27.03 12.11 30.97
CA ASN A 91 -27.99 11.95 29.87
C ASN A 91 -27.77 12.94 28.70
N ALA A 92 -26.51 13.32 28.45
CA ALA A 92 -26.12 14.38 27.50
C ALA A 92 -24.95 14.02 26.56
N MET A 93 -24.51 12.76 26.51
CA MET A 93 -23.56 12.26 25.51
C MET A 93 -23.92 10.85 25.02
N SER A 94 -23.84 10.68 23.70
CA SER A 94 -23.86 9.39 23.01
C SER A 94 -22.62 9.24 22.14
N CYS A 95 -22.32 8.03 21.64
CA CYS A 95 -21.18 7.77 20.78
C CYS A 95 -21.12 8.76 19.58
N ALA A 96 -22.27 9.08 18.99
CA ALA A 96 -22.41 10.02 17.88
C ALA A 96 -21.99 11.48 18.20
N HIS A 97 -21.85 11.87 19.46
CA HIS A 97 -21.37 13.20 19.85
C HIS A 97 -19.86 13.38 19.64
N CYS A 98 -19.08 12.29 19.76
CA CYS A 98 -17.63 12.26 19.53
C CYS A 98 -17.25 11.54 18.22
N HIS A 99 -18.12 10.67 17.71
CA HIS A 99 -17.96 9.96 16.44
C HIS A 99 -19.12 10.32 15.50
N HIS A 100 -19.15 11.57 15.04
CA HIS A 100 -20.26 12.12 14.30
C HIS A 100 -20.26 11.63 12.82
N PRO A 101 -21.36 11.06 12.29
CA PRO A 101 -21.35 10.44 10.96
C PRO A 101 -20.85 11.36 9.83
N HIS A 102 -21.37 12.60 9.77
CA HIS A 102 -21.00 13.58 8.73
C HIS A 102 -19.59 14.20 8.92
N LEU A 103 -18.87 13.82 9.97
CA LEU A 103 -17.46 14.19 10.21
C LEU A 103 -16.54 12.96 9.99
N GLY A 104 -16.99 12.00 9.17
CA GLY A 104 -16.28 10.75 8.96
C GLY A 104 -16.14 9.90 10.23
N PHE A 105 -17.11 9.98 11.16
CA PHE A 105 -17.04 9.34 12.49
C PHE A 105 -15.86 9.79 13.38
N SER A 106 -15.41 11.04 13.26
CA SER A 106 -14.74 11.77 14.35
C SER A 106 -15.61 12.94 14.84
N ASP A 107 -15.07 13.82 15.68
CA ASP A 107 -15.74 15.04 16.18
C ASP A 107 -15.30 16.31 15.44
N GLY A 108 -14.25 16.24 14.62
CA GLY A 108 -13.64 17.41 14.01
C GLY A 108 -12.99 18.38 15.01
N LEU A 109 -12.61 17.90 16.20
CA LEU A 109 -11.87 18.65 17.22
C LEU A 109 -10.41 18.16 17.30
N PRO A 110 -9.46 18.97 17.79
CA PRO A 110 -8.07 18.51 17.95
C PRO A 110 -7.93 17.44 19.05
N ARG A 111 -8.65 17.65 20.14
CA ARG A 111 -8.87 16.69 21.22
C ARG A 111 -10.35 16.70 21.57
N SER A 112 -10.90 15.54 21.89
CA SER A 112 -12.33 15.40 22.18
C SER A 112 -12.71 16.01 23.53
N LEU A 113 -13.95 16.44 23.67
CA LEU A 113 -14.51 16.99 24.91
C LEU A 113 -15.51 15.99 25.50
N GLY A 114 -15.16 15.40 26.64
CA GLY A 114 -15.88 14.31 27.27
C GLY A 114 -17.00 14.76 28.22
N ARG A 115 -16.93 14.29 29.46
CA ARG A 115 -17.98 14.47 30.48
C ARG A 115 -18.27 15.95 30.75
N GLY A 116 -19.56 16.29 30.90
CA GLY A 116 -20.01 17.67 31.15
C GLY A 116 -19.96 18.62 29.93
N ALA A 117 -19.42 18.19 28.79
CA ALA A 117 -19.45 18.99 27.57
C ALA A 117 -20.86 18.97 26.93
N ARG A 118 -21.19 20.01 26.14
CA ARG A 118 -22.50 20.21 25.50
C ARG A 118 -22.33 20.55 24.03
N GLY A 119 -23.30 20.18 23.19
CA GLY A 119 -23.16 20.19 21.73
C GLY A 119 -22.50 18.91 21.19
N ALA A 120 -22.46 18.75 19.87
CA ALA A 120 -21.89 17.57 19.20
C ALA A 120 -20.78 17.98 18.23
N GLY A 121 -19.81 17.09 17.97
CA GLY A 121 -18.75 17.32 16.99
C GLY A 121 -18.09 18.69 17.11
N ARG A 122 -18.05 19.45 16.00
CA ARG A 122 -17.39 20.77 15.90
C ARG A 122 -18.05 21.87 16.73
N GLU A 123 -19.28 21.63 17.21
CA GLU A 123 -20.06 22.55 18.04
C GLU A 123 -19.91 22.26 19.54
N ARG A 124 -19.22 21.17 19.91
CA ARG A 124 -19.10 20.72 21.30
C ARG A 124 -18.18 21.63 22.12
N GLN A 125 -18.62 22.00 23.33
CA GLN A 125 -17.96 22.99 24.18
C GLN A 125 -18.06 22.60 25.67
N GLY A 126 -17.10 23.08 26.47
CA GLY A 126 -17.02 22.82 27.92
C GLY A 126 -16.60 21.38 28.26
N GLY A 127 -16.86 20.97 29.50
CA GLY A 127 -16.53 19.63 30.00
C GLY A 127 -15.03 19.37 30.18
N ILE A 128 -14.67 18.08 30.25
CA ILE A 128 -13.29 17.62 30.36
C ILE A 128 -12.67 17.48 28.96
N GLU A 129 -11.55 18.16 28.71
CA GLU A 129 -10.74 17.91 27.51
C GLU A 129 -9.93 16.61 27.66
N LEU A 130 -10.03 15.72 26.67
CA LEU A 130 -9.27 14.46 26.65
C LEU A 130 -7.84 14.69 26.13
N THR A 131 -6.96 13.70 26.27
CA THR A 131 -5.58 13.80 25.74
C THR A 131 -5.47 13.62 24.22
N ARG A 132 -6.55 13.22 23.53
CA ARG A 132 -6.55 12.83 22.11
C ARG A 132 -7.84 13.22 21.40
N GLY A 133 -7.77 13.32 20.07
CA GLY A 133 -8.94 13.45 19.18
C GLY A 133 -9.54 12.09 18.82
N ALA A 134 -10.85 12.07 18.56
CA ALA A 134 -11.61 10.87 18.21
C ALA A 134 -11.11 10.27 16.89
N PRO A 135 -10.59 9.02 16.86
CA PRO A 135 -10.27 8.36 15.59
C PRO A 135 -11.55 8.03 14.83
N THR A 136 -11.48 7.96 13.50
CA THR A 136 -12.61 7.49 12.69
C THR A 136 -13.00 6.05 13.03
N LEU A 137 -14.32 5.78 13.07
CA LEU A 137 -14.86 4.42 13.15
C LEU A 137 -14.94 3.73 11.78
N TRP A 138 -14.73 4.44 10.67
CA TRP A 138 -14.70 3.82 9.34
C TRP A 138 -13.66 2.71 9.29
N ASN A 139 -14.09 1.51 8.88
CA ASN A 139 -13.27 0.30 8.79
C ASN A 139 -12.60 -0.14 10.12
N THR A 140 -13.10 0.32 11.27
CA THR A 140 -12.59 -0.07 12.60
C THR A 140 -12.68 -1.58 12.86
N VAL A 141 -13.58 -2.27 12.17
CA VAL A 141 -13.72 -3.74 12.14
C VAL A 141 -12.48 -4.50 11.66
N TYR A 142 -11.60 -3.85 10.89
CA TYR A 142 -10.33 -4.42 10.41
C TYR A 142 -9.12 -4.06 11.29
N ASN A 143 -9.31 -3.29 12.37
CA ASN A 143 -8.24 -3.02 13.33
C ASN A 143 -7.89 -4.29 14.13
N HIS A 144 -6.60 -4.60 14.25
CA HIS A 144 -6.10 -5.67 15.13
C HIS A 144 -6.18 -5.32 16.64
N ARG A 145 -6.20 -4.01 16.94
CA ARG A 145 -6.35 -3.42 18.28
C ARG A 145 -7.06 -2.08 18.15
N GLN A 146 -7.91 -1.76 19.10
CA GLN A 146 -8.69 -0.51 19.11
C GLN A 146 -8.01 0.59 19.93
N PHE A 147 -8.49 1.83 19.74
CA PHE A 147 -7.82 3.09 20.11
C PHE A 147 -6.48 3.35 19.39
N TRP A 148 -5.97 4.58 19.57
CA TRP A 148 -4.66 5.05 19.07
C TRP A 148 -3.45 4.29 19.66
N ASP A 149 -3.56 3.74 20.87
CA ASP A 149 -2.51 3.05 21.62
C ASP A 149 -2.64 1.52 21.63
N GLY A 150 -3.77 1.00 21.13
CA GLY A 150 -4.02 -0.43 21.00
C GLY A 150 -4.44 -1.13 22.28
N ARG A 151 -4.82 -0.40 23.34
CA ARG A 151 -5.11 -0.94 24.68
C ARG A 151 -6.37 -1.81 24.79
N ALA A 152 -7.21 -1.83 23.75
CA ALA A 152 -8.40 -2.68 23.65
C ALA A 152 -8.25 -3.73 22.55
N ALA A 153 -8.58 -4.98 22.85
CA ALA A 153 -8.38 -6.11 21.94
C ALA A 153 -9.40 -6.14 20.78
N HIS A 154 -10.64 -5.71 21.02
CA HIS A 154 -11.75 -5.71 20.06
C HIS A 154 -12.82 -4.66 20.43
N LEU A 155 -13.88 -4.53 19.63
CA LEU A 155 -14.86 -3.44 19.73
C LEU A 155 -15.71 -3.50 21.00
N GLU A 156 -16.18 -4.68 21.41
CA GLU A 156 -16.94 -4.87 22.65
C GLU A 156 -16.16 -4.41 23.89
N GLU A 157 -14.84 -4.56 23.86
CA GLU A 157 -13.93 -4.08 24.91
C GLU A 157 -13.71 -2.57 24.83
N GLN A 158 -13.53 -2.02 23.63
CA GLN A 158 -13.38 -0.58 23.43
C GLN A 158 -14.64 0.16 23.90
N ALA A 159 -15.84 -0.32 23.52
CA ALA A 159 -17.11 0.25 23.95
C ALA A 159 -17.30 0.15 25.47
N ARG A 160 -16.94 -1.01 26.07
CA ARG A 160 -16.92 -1.18 27.54
C ARG A 160 -16.06 -0.12 28.22
N MET A 161 -14.83 0.08 27.75
CA MET A 161 -13.91 1.08 28.31
C MET A 161 -14.52 2.48 28.23
N VAL A 162 -14.90 2.95 27.03
CA VAL A 162 -15.41 4.32 26.81
C VAL A 162 -16.62 4.63 27.70
N ILE A 163 -17.60 3.73 27.78
CA ILE A 163 -18.82 3.96 28.57
C ILE A 163 -18.48 4.17 30.06
N THR A 164 -17.49 3.43 30.58
CA THR A 164 -17.06 3.50 31.99
C THR A 164 -15.96 4.53 32.29
N THR A 165 -15.33 5.15 31.29
CA THR A 165 -14.20 6.08 31.51
C THR A 165 -14.70 7.41 32.10
N PRO A 166 -14.20 7.85 33.28
CA PRO A 166 -14.76 9.01 34.00
C PRO A 166 -14.60 10.35 33.31
N GLU A 167 -13.57 10.50 32.47
CA GLU A 167 -13.35 11.68 31.64
C GLU A 167 -14.25 11.70 30.39
N GLU A 168 -14.71 10.53 29.95
CA GLU A 168 -15.49 10.32 28.73
C GLU A 168 -17.00 10.27 29.06
N VAL A 169 -17.58 9.08 29.17
CA VAL A 169 -19.05 8.88 29.29
C VAL A 169 -19.50 8.68 30.75
N ASN A 170 -18.61 8.18 31.62
CA ASN A 170 -18.80 8.01 33.07
C ASN A 170 -20.07 7.25 33.53
N ALA A 171 -20.70 6.41 32.71
CA ALA A 171 -21.91 5.72 33.13
C ALA A 171 -21.62 4.56 34.09
N ASP A 172 -22.41 4.47 35.16
CA ASP A 172 -22.46 3.28 36.00
C ASP A 172 -23.22 2.16 35.25
N PRO A 173 -22.63 0.95 35.12
CA PRO A 173 -23.25 -0.15 34.38
C PRO A 173 -24.62 -0.60 34.90
N ASP A 174 -24.86 -0.54 36.21
CA ASP A 174 -26.10 -1.00 36.83
C ASP A 174 -27.18 0.10 36.84
N GLU A 175 -26.80 1.39 36.86
CA GLU A 175 -27.65 2.53 36.54
C GLU A 175 -28.14 2.48 35.09
N LEU A 176 -27.21 2.36 34.12
CA LEU A 176 -27.54 2.30 32.70
C LEU A 176 -28.46 1.11 32.38
N VAL A 177 -28.23 -0.05 33.00
CA VAL A 177 -29.13 -1.22 32.87
C VAL A 177 -30.50 -0.98 33.52
N ARG A 178 -30.60 -0.20 34.61
CA ARG A 178 -31.89 0.21 35.20
C ARG A 178 -32.65 1.19 34.31
N GLU A 179 -31.99 2.21 33.77
CA GLU A 179 -32.62 3.23 32.91
C GLU A 179 -33.13 2.61 31.59
N LEU A 180 -32.31 1.81 30.91
CA LEU A 180 -32.75 1.08 29.71
C LEU A 180 -33.88 0.10 30.01
N LYS A 181 -33.91 -0.51 31.21
CA LYS A 181 -35.04 -1.34 31.68
C LYS A 181 -36.30 -0.52 32.01
N ALA A 182 -36.23 0.79 32.20
CA ALA A 182 -37.42 1.62 32.37
C ALA A 182 -38.20 1.77 31.03
N ILE A 183 -37.49 1.78 29.90
CA ILE A 183 -38.04 2.09 28.56
C ILE A 183 -38.62 0.83 27.87
N PRO A 184 -39.94 0.75 27.61
CA PRO A 184 -40.57 -0.45 27.01
C PRO A 184 -40.09 -0.77 25.59
N GLU A 185 -39.71 0.24 24.82
CA GLU A 185 -39.18 0.08 23.46
C GLU A 185 -37.79 -0.61 23.51
N TYR A 186 -36.91 -0.21 24.44
CA TYR A 186 -35.63 -0.90 24.63
C TYR A 186 -35.80 -2.34 25.14
N ARG A 187 -36.72 -2.64 26.07
CA ARG A 187 -37.03 -4.04 26.47
C ARG A 187 -37.27 -4.91 25.24
N THR A 188 -38.16 -4.44 24.35
CA THR A 188 -38.55 -5.12 23.12
C THR A 188 -37.37 -5.31 22.16
N LEU A 189 -36.52 -4.28 21.99
CA LEU A 189 -35.36 -4.33 21.10
C LEU A 189 -34.26 -5.29 21.61
N PHE A 190 -33.94 -5.26 22.90
CA PHE A 190 -32.96 -6.15 23.52
C PHE A 190 -33.42 -7.61 23.50
N ASP A 191 -34.67 -7.89 23.91
CA ASP A 191 -35.22 -9.25 23.90
C ASP A 191 -35.26 -9.83 22.48
N LYS A 192 -35.51 -9.00 21.46
CA LYS A 192 -35.44 -9.41 20.05
C LYS A 192 -33.99 -9.68 19.59
N ALA A 193 -33.02 -8.88 20.04
CA ALA A 193 -31.63 -8.94 19.56
C ALA A 193 -30.77 -10.04 20.22
N PHE A 194 -31.09 -10.44 21.45
CA PHE A 194 -30.32 -11.43 22.21
C PHE A 194 -31.14 -12.64 22.71
N GLY A 195 -32.47 -12.59 22.59
CA GLY A 195 -33.37 -13.57 23.21
C GLY A 195 -33.69 -13.19 24.66
N GLY A 196 -34.98 -13.06 24.98
CA GLY A 196 -35.45 -12.68 26.30
C GLY A 196 -36.95 -12.43 26.33
N LYS A 197 -37.43 -11.84 27.43
CA LYS A 197 -38.79 -11.33 27.62
C LYS A 197 -38.77 -10.21 28.66
N ASN A 198 -39.65 -9.21 28.52
CA ASN A 198 -39.81 -8.10 29.46
C ASN A 198 -38.52 -7.32 29.81
N GLY A 199 -37.47 -7.37 28.98
CA GLY A 199 -36.17 -6.75 29.24
C GLY A 199 -35.17 -7.62 30.00
N GLU A 200 -35.42 -8.93 30.13
CA GLU A 200 -34.42 -9.88 30.65
C GLU A 200 -33.10 -9.82 29.87
N ALA A 201 -33.14 -9.54 28.57
CA ALA A 201 -31.96 -9.38 27.73
C ALA A 201 -31.15 -8.08 27.96
N ILE A 202 -31.66 -7.10 28.73
CA ILE A 202 -30.92 -5.86 29.01
C ILE A 202 -29.85 -6.14 30.07
N THR A 203 -28.59 -6.19 29.62
CA THR A 203 -27.38 -6.36 30.45
C THR A 203 -26.27 -5.49 29.87
N PHE A 204 -25.30 -5.07 30.69
CA PHE A 204 -24.19 -4.23 30.22
C PHE A 204 -23.35 -4.92 29.13
N LYS A 205 -23.19 -6.24 29.19
CA LYS A 205 -22.60 -7.06 28.12
C LYS A 205 -23.38 -6.90 26.80
N ASN A 206 -24.70 -6.98 26.84
CA ASN A 206 -25.53 -6.86 25.64
C ASN A 206 -25.56 -5.43 25.06
N ILE A 207 -25.37 -4.40 25.89
CA ILE A 207 -25.20 -3.00 25.43
C ILE A 207 -23.95 -2.87 24.57
N THR A 208 -22.79 -3.28 25.09
CA THR A 208 -21.52 -3.19 24.33
C THR A 208 -21.49 -4.13 23.12
N TYR A 209 -22.18 -5.28 23.20
CA TYR A 209 -22.32 -6.23 22.09
C TYR A 209 -23.18 -5.68 20.94
N ALA A 210 -24.24 -4.92 21.25
CA ALA A 210 -25.06 -4.27 20.24
C ALA A 210 -24.29 -3.12 19.56
N LEU A 211 -23.63 -2.24 20.33
CA LEU A 211 -22.77 -1.17 19.80
C LEU A 211 -21.69 -1.73 18.87
N ALA A 212 -20.93 -2.73 19.33
CA ALA A 212 -19.90 -3.38 18.53
C ALA A 212 -20.46 -4.12 17.29
N ALA A 213 -21.72 -4.58 17.31
CA ALA A 213 -22.35 -5.14 16.11
C ALA A 213 -22.64 -4.04 15.07
N PHE A 214 -23.11 -2.86 15.51
CA PHE A 214 -23.33 -1.71 14.64
C PHE A 214 -22.01 -1.16 14.05
N GLU A 215 -20.97 -0.99 14.87
CA GLU A 215 -19.67 -0.50 14.39
C GLU A 215 -19.05 -1.40 13.31
N ARG A 216 -19.35 -2.70 13.32
CA ARG A 216 -18.91 -3.64 12.27
C ARG A 216 -19.54 -3.39 10.90
N THR A 217 -20.62 -2.61 10.79
CA THR A 217 -21.21 -2.24 9.50
C THR A 217 -20.67 -0.92 8.93
N LEU A 218 -19.80 -0.20 9.65
CA LEU A 218 -19.21 1.06 9.21
C LEU A 218 -18.02 0.82 8.27
N VAL A 219 -18.28 0.30 7.07
CA VAL A 219 -17.26 -0.11 6.11
C VAL A 219 -17.12 0.82 4.89
N SER A 220 -15.87 1.07 4.49
CA SER A 220 -15.49 1.81 3.27
C SER A 220 -14.73 0.88 2.33
N PHE A 221 -15.26 0.68 1.13
CA PHE A 221 -14.87 -0.41 0.20
C PHE A 221 -15.19 -0.13 -1.28
N ASN A 222 -15.88 0.98 -1.60
CA ASN A 222 -16.32 1.38 -2.94
C ASN A 222 -15.93 2.86 -3.24
N SER A 223 -14.76 3.27 -2.76
CA SER A 223 -14.17 4.57 -3.10
C SER A 223 -13.79 4.65 -4.59
N ARG A 224 -13.37 5.83 -5.04
CA ARG A 224 -12.86 5.98 -6.42
C ARG A 224 -11.53 5.25 -6.63
N PHE A 225 -10.73 5.09 -5.58
CA PHE A 225 -9.60 4.16 -5.59
C PHE A 225 -10.05 2.69 -5.72
N ASP A 226 -11.07 2.25 -4.99
CA ASP A 226 -11.50 0.85 -5.00
C ASP A 226 -11.96 0.39 -6.38
N ARG A 227 -12.74 1.22 -7.08
CA ARG A 227 -13.15 0.92 -8.45
C ARG A 227 -11.96 0.89 -9.43
N TYR A 228 -10.99 1.78 -9.28
CA TYR A 228 -9.74 1.73 -10.05
C TYR A 228 -8.93 0.46 -9.75
N ALA A 229 -8.83 0.05 -8.48
CA ALA A 229 -8.17 -1.18 -8.07
C ALA A 229 -8.91 -2.44 -8.57
N ALA A 230 -10.25 -2.41 -8.69
CA ALA A 230 -11.07 -3.42 -9.34
C ALA A 230 -11.05 -3.35 -10.88
N GLY A 231 -10.28 -2.42 -11.47
CA GLY A 231 -10.01 -2.34 -12.90
C GLY A 231 -10.79 -1.29 -13.69
N ASP A 232 -11.62 -0.45 -13.06
CA ASP A 232 -12.20 0.73 -13.71
C ASP A 232 -11.14 1.84 -13.85
N GLY A 233 -10.41 1.77 -14.96
CA GLY A 233 -9.42 2.78 -15.35
C GLY A 233 -9.95 4.21 -15.41
N SER A 234 -11.28 4.44 -15.44
CA SER A 234 -11.89 5.77 -15.46
C SER A 234 -12.17 6.37 -14.07
N ALA A 235 -12.15 5.56 -13.01
CA ALA A 235 -12.59 5.98 -11.67
C ALA A 235 -11.70 7.05 -11.01
N LEU A 236 -10.40 7.06 -11.32
CA LEU A 236 -9.44 8.09 -10.89
C LEU A 236 -9.12 9.06 -12.03
N THR A 237 -9.07 10.35 -11.69
CA THR A 237 -8.57 11.39 -12.61
C THR A 237 -7.07 11.22 -12.88
N PRO A 238 -6.52 11.83 -13.96
CA PRO A 238 -5.07 11.87 -14.18
C PRO A 238 -4.28 12.47 -13.02
N GLN A 239 -4.86 13.42 -12.26
CA GLN A 239 -4.22 13.97 -11.06
C GLN A 239 -4.13 12.93 -9.93
N GLU A 240 -5.21 12.23 -9.63
CA GLU A 240 -5.25 11.20 -8.59
C GLU A 240 -4.38 9.99 -8.94
N LYS A 241 -4.24 9.65 -10.23
CA LYS A 241 -3.28 8.63 -10.69
C LYS A 241 -1.82 9.03 -10.44
N ARG A 242 -1.46 10.31 -10.52
CA ARG A 242 -0.12 10.80 -10.12
C ARG A 242 0.06 10.74 -8.60
N GLY A 243 -0.97 11.12 -7.83
CA GLY A 243 -0.97 10.98 -6.37
C GLY A 243 -0.78 9.54 -5.89
N LEU A 244 -1.48 8.59 -6.50
CA LEU A 244 -1.34 7.16 -6.24
C LEU A 244 0.08 6.65 -6.56
N LYS A 245 0.65 7.05 -7.70
CA LYS A 245 2.05 6.72 -8.05
C LYS A 245 3.03 7.25 -7.01
N LEU A 246 2.89 8.51 -6.60
CA LEU A 246 3.72 9.11 -5.56
C LEU A 246 3.58 8.36 -4.22
N PHE A 247 2.36 8.03 -3.80
CA PHE A 247 2.05 7.29 -2.57
C PHE A 247 2.65 5.87 -2.54
N LEU A 248 2.75 5.21 -3.70
CA LEU A 248 3.36 3.89 -3.87
C LEU A 248 4.89 3.94 -4.09
N SER A 249 5.45 5.11 -4.41
CA SER A 249 6.85 5.25 -4.84
C SER A 249 7.85 5.25 -3.67
N PRO A 250 9.10 4.78 -3.88
CA PRO A 250 10.17 4.85 -2.89
C PRO A 250 10.57 6.30 -2.51
N LYS A 251 10.10 7.31 -3.27
CA LYS A 251 10.27 8.73 -2.94
C LYS A 251 9.49 9.13 -1.69
N THR A 252 8.29 8.58 -1.46
CA THR A 252 7.44 8.93 -0.31
C THR A 252 7.27 7.81 0.71
N ARG A 253 7.35 6.54 0.28
CA ARG A 253 7.24 5.33 1.12
C ARG A 253 5.93 5.21 1.92
N CYS A 254 4.90 6.00 1.60
CA CYS A 254 3.65 6.06 2.38
C CYS A 254 2.93 4.71 2.48
N ASN A 255 2.97 3.93 1.39
CA ASN A 255 2.42 2.58 1.28
C ASN A 255 3.08 1.52 2.19
N GLU A 256 4.30 1.74 2.69
CA GLU A 256 4.98 0.79 3.59
C GLU A 256 4.35 0.77 5.00
N CYS A 257 3.76 1.89 5.42
CA CYS A 257 2.95 1.96 6.64
C CYS A 257 1.45 1.83 6.33
N HIS A 258 0.94 2.55 5.33
CA HIS A 258 -0.48 2.59 4.99
C HIS A 258 -0.84 1.58 3.88
N GLY A 259 -0.71 0.30 4.22
CA GLY A 259 -0.88 -0.83 3.29
C GLY A 259 -2.30 -1.01 2.72
N LEU A 260 -2.37 -1.56 1.51
CA LEU A 260 -3.63 -1.90 0.83
C LEU A 260 -4.27 -3.17 1.44
N PRO A 261 -5.61 -3.29 1.48
CA PRO A 261 -6.60 -2.34 0.94
C PRO A 261 -7.14 -1.34 1.99
N THR A 262 -6.84 -1.51 3.27
CA THR A 262 -7.41 -0.69 4.37
C THR A 262 -6.74 0.66 4.54
N PHE A 263 -5.58 0.90 3.90
CA PHE A 263 -4.69 2.05 4.13
C PHE A 263 -4.27 2.18 5.61
N ALA A 264 -4.16 1.05 6.28
CA ALA A 264 -3.77 0.88 7.68
C ALA A 264 -2.91 -0.37 7.82
N ASN A 265 -2.25 -0.53 8.96
CA ASN A 265 -1.48 -1.73 9.29
C ASN A 265 -1.65 -2.06 10.78
N ARG A 266 -1.32 -3.29 11.18
CA ARG A 266 -1.39 -3.81 12.56
C ARG A 266 -0.28 -3.24 13.45
N ASP A 267 0.74 -2.65 12.84
CA ASP A 267 1.94 -2.12 13.48
C ASP A 267 1.71 -0.79 14.21
N PHE A 268 2.63 -0.50 15.12
CA PHE A 268 2.69 0.72 15.92
C PHE A 268 3.98 1.46 15.56
N LYS A 269 3.90 2.77 15.32
CA LYS A 269 5.01 3.58 14.81
C LYS A 269 5.22 4.84 15.65
N VAL A 270 6.48 5.19 15.86
CA VAL A 270 6.89 6.48 16.41
C VAL A 270 7.26 7.37 15.23
N ILE A 271 6.48 8.43 15.00
CA ILE A 271 6.76 9.42 13.93
C ILE A 271 7.15 10.79 14.50
N GLY A 272 7.07 10.97 15.83
CA GLY A 272 7.44 12.21 16.50
C GLY A 272 6.46 13.36 16.30
N VAL A 273 5.15 13.10 16.32
CA VAL A 273 4.12 14.16 16.24
C VAL A 273 4.35 15.15 17.41
N PRO A 274 4.43 16.47 17.15
CA PRO A 274 4.58 17.44 18.23
C PRO A 274 3.34 17.45 19.12
N ASN A 275 3.54 17.64 20.43
CA ASN A 275 2.45 17.94 21.34
C ASN A 275 1.93 19.37 21.06
N PRO A 276 0.63 19.64 21.19
CA PRO A 276 0.15 21.01 21.32
C PRO A 276 0.76 21.66 22.59
N PRO A 277 0.95 22.99 22.61
CA PRO A 277 1.55 23.68 23.75
C PRO A 277 0.66 23.65 25.01
N ASP A 278 -0.66 23.61 24.83
CA ASP A 278 -1.65 23.77 25.89
C ASP A 278 -2.48 22.50 26.15
N GLY A 279 -3.06 22.41 27.35
CA GLY A 279 -3.99 21.35 27.77
C GLY A 279 -3.34 20.06 28.26
N PRO A 280 -4.10 18.94 28.36
CA PRO A 280 -3.65 17.72 29.01
C PRO A 280 -2.56 17.00 28.22
N LYS A 281 -1.53 16.52 28.93
CA LYS A 281 -0.40 15.76 28.37
C LYS A 281 -0.81 14.33 28.07
N ASP A 282 -0.61 13.86 26.83
CA ASP A 282 -0.83 12.46 26.49
C ASP A 282 0.29 11.58 27.07
N VAL A 283 -0.07 10.78 28.07
CA VAL A 283 0.79 9.81 28.75
C VAL A 283 0.30 8.38 28.47
N PRO A 284 1.17 7.35 28.59
CA PRO A 284 0.76 5.95 28.41
C PRO A 284 -0.45 5.62 29.29
N LYS A 285 -1.54 5.17 28.66
CA LYS A 285 -2.80 4.82 29.33
C LYS A 285 -2.75 3.39 29.86
N GLU A 286 -3.54 3.10 30.89
CA GLU A 286 -3.65 1.74 31.42
C GLU A 286 -4.09 0.74 30.32
N GLY A 287 -3.53 -0.47 30.35
CA GLY A 287 -3.72 -1.48 29.31
C GLY A 287 -2.91 -1.27 28.02
N ALA A 288 -2.27 -0.11 27.82
CA ALA A 288 -1.31 0.07 26.72
C ALA A 288 0.03 -0.62 27.05
N GLU A 289 0.64 -1.27 26.04
CA GLU A 289 1.98 -1.84 26.20
C GLU A 289 3.05 -0.74 26.42
N LYS A 290 4.11 -1.07 27.17
CA LYS A 290 5.22 -0.15 27.46
C LYS A 290 5.81 0.43 26.16
N GLY A 291 5.81 1.76 26.05
CA GLY A 291 6.31 2.49 24.88
C GLY A 291 5.24 2.84 23.85
N ARG A 292 3.97 2.46 24.05
CA ARG A 292 2.84 2.92 23.21
C ARG A 292 2.14 4.13 23.82
N GLY A 293 1.58 4.97 22.96
CA GLY A 293 0.54 5.93 23.34
C GLY A 293 0.91 6.96 24.41
N GLY A 294 2.02 7.68 24.25
CA GLY A 294 2.37 8.77 25.17
C GLY A 294 3.53 9.62 24.67
N GLY A 295 3.27 10.91 24.46
CA GLY A 295 4.23 11.90 23.96
C GLY A 295 4.81 11.59 22.56
N PRO A 296 5.78 12.40 22.09
CA PRO A 296 6.39 12.22 20.77
C PRO A 296 7.28 10.97 20.67
N GLN A 297 7.75 10.41 21.79
CA GLN A 297 8.49 9.13 21.82
C GLN A 297 7.59 7.89 21.82
N GLY A 298 6.27 8.04 22.04
CA GLY A 298 5.33 6.93 22.10
C GLY A 298 4.94 6.40 20.72
N ALA A 299 4.82 5.08 20.59
CA ALA A 299 4.35 4.43 19.38
C ALA A 299 2.82 4.44 19.30
N PHE A 300 2.27 4.80 18.14
CA PHE A 300 0.83 4.85 17.88
C PHE A 300 0.44 3.89 16.76
N LYS A 301 -0.79 3.34 16.84
CA LYS A 301 -1.34 2.47 15.81
C LYS A 301 -1.45 3.23 14.49
N ILE A 302 -1.00 2.64 13.40
CA ILE A 302 -1.19 3.24 12.07
C ILE A 302 -2.72 3.37 11.79
N PRO A 303 -3.25 4.57 11.55
CA PRO A 303 -4.67 4.77 11.25
C PRO A 303 -4.98 4.41 9.79
N THR A 304 -6.26 4.23 9.47
CA THR A 304 -6.72 4.18 8.07
C THR A 304 -6.69 5.57 7.45
N LEU A 305 -6.38 5.65 6.15
CA LEU A 305 -6.54 6.86 5.34
C LEU A 305 -7.85 6.88 4.53
N ARG A 306 -8.73 5.89 4.71
CA ARG A 306 -10.06 5.92 4.11
C ARG A 306 -10.92 6.96 4.81
N ASN A 307 -11.69 7.72 4.03
CA ASN A 307 -12.46 8.88 4.51
C ASN A 307 -11.64 10.00 5.19
N ILE A 308 -10.31 10.04 5.03
CA ILE A 308 -9.42 11.08 5.59
C ILE A 308 -9.77 12.52 5.13
N ALA A 309 -10.54 12.65 4.05
CA ALA A 309 -11.12 13.91 3.58
C ALA A 309 -12.11 14.56 4.57
N LEU A 310 -12.70 13.76 5.47
CA LEU A 310 -13.82 14.15 6.33
C LEU A 310 -13.41 14.36 7.79
N THR A 311 -12.27 13.82 8.20
CA THR A 311 -11.91 13.59 9.62
C THR A 311 -10.93 14.62 10.19
N ALA A 312 -10.69 15.74 9.50
CA ALA A 312 -9.77 16.79 9.96
C ALA A 312 -10.25 17.40 11.30
N PRO A 313 -9.36 17.82 12.22
CA PRO A 313 -7.90 17.87 12.11
C PRO A 313 -7.20 16.51 12.26
N TYR A 314 -5.88 16.48 12.09
CA TYR A 314 -5.10 15.26 11.86
C TYR A 314 -4.08 14.93 12.95
N MET A 315 -3.68 13.66 13.00
CA MET A 315 -2.91 13.00 14.07
C MET A 315 -3.72 12.77 15.36
N HIS A 316 -3.16 11.99 16.29
CA HIS A 316 -3.82 11.58 17.54
C HIS A 316 -4.23 12.75 18.45
N ASN A 317 -3.66 13.94 18.23
CA ASN A 317 -3.86 15.17 19.00
C ASN A 317 -4.32 16.36 18.13
N GLY A 318 -4.65 16.13 16.85
CA GLY A 318 -5.18 17.14 15.94
C GLY A 318 -4.26 18.33 15.65
N VAL A 319 -2.94 18.20 15.83
CA VAL A 319 -1.99 19.32 15.73
C VAL A 319 -1.86 19.90 14.31
N PHE A 320 -2.33 19.18 13.28
CA PHE A 320 -2.36 19.65 11.89
C PHE A 320 -3.81 19.82 11.40
N ALA A 321 -4.15 21.00 10.89
CA ALA A 321 -5.49 21.32 10.42
C ALA A 321 -5.73 20.91 8.95
N THR A 322 -4.67 20.74 8.15
CA THR A 322 -4.77 20.36 6.73
C THR A 322 -3.84 19.23 6.33
N LEU A 323 -4.17 18.54 5.22
CA LEU A 323 -3.32 17.51 4.64
C LEU A 323 -1.99 18.07 4.11
N GLU A 324 -1.94 19.36 3.74
CA GLU A 324 -0.68 20.04 3.44
C GLU A 324 0.28 20.00 4.64
N GLU A 325 -0.19 20.38 5.82
CA GLU A 325 0.60 20.41 7.07
C GLU A 325 1.06 19.00 7.46
N VAL A 326 0.22 17.98 7.25
CA VAL A 326 0.59 16.56 7.41
C VAL A 326 1.72 16.16 6.44
N LEU A 327 1.64 16.55 5.17
CA LEU A 327 2.68 16.22 4.18
C LEU A 327 3.96 17.02 4.39
N ASP A 328 3.89 18.27 4.87
CA ASP A 328 5.06 19.05 5.29
C ASP A 328 5.76 18.43 6.50
N PHE A 329 5.02 17.89 7.47
CA PHE A 329 5.58 17.15 8.60
C PHE A 329 6.32 15.87 8.14
N TYR A 330 5.71 15.06 7.27
CA TYR A 330 6.36 13.84 6.76
C TYR A 330 7.58 14.17 5.88
N SER A 331 7.47 15.08 4.91
CA SER A 331 8.57 15.45 4.01
C SER A 331 9.72 16.17 4.74
N GLY A 332 9.41 16.90 5.81
CA GLY A 332 10.40 17.47 6.75
C GLY A 332 11.16 16.43 7.58
N GLY A 333 10.77 15.15 7.58
CA GLY A 333 11.43 14.08 8.35
C GLY A 333 10.86 13.84 9.75
N GLY A 334 9.57 14.13 9.96
CA GLY A 334 8.87 13.88 11.22
C GLY A 334 9.38 14.70 12.40
N GLY A 335 9.26 14.16 13.62
CA GLY A 335 9.67 14.87 14.84
C GLY A 335 11.15 15.23 14.89
N ARG A 336 12.05 14.32 14.47
CA ARG A 336 13.49 14.64 14.29
C ARG A 336 13.69 15.76 13.27
N GLY A 337 12.85 15.81 12.23
CA GLY A 337 12.79 16.89 11.25
C GLY A 337 12.50 18.26 11.85
N LEU A 338 11.66 18.30 12.89
CA LEU A 338 11.33 19.49 13.69
C LEU A 338 12.32 19.76 14.84
N GLY A 339 13.40 18.97 14.97
CA GLY A 339 14.37 19.10 16.06
C GLY A 339 13.93 18.51 17.40
N LEU A 340 12.89 17.68 17.43
CA LEU A 340 12.44 16.97 18.64
C LEU A 340 13.34 15.77 18.95
N ASP A 341 13.60 15.51 20.23
CA ASP A 341 14.27 14.28 20.68
C ASP A 341 13.31 13.07 20.58
N VAL A 342 13.47 12.33 19.49
CA VAL A 342 12.67 11.14 19.16
C VAL A 342 13.63 9.98 18.85
N PRO A 343 14.23 9.35 19.87
CA PRO A 343 15.27 8.34 19.67
C PRO A 343 14.74 7.09 18.96
N LEU A 344 13.46 6.77 19.11
CA LEU A 344 12.80 5.60 18.51
C LEU A 344 12.01 5.91 17.22
N GLN A 345 12.21 7.07 16.58
CA GLN A 345 11.54 7.39 15.31
C GLN A 345 11.82 6.32 14.25
N ASP A 346 10.77 5.85 13.57
CA ASP A 346 10.85 4.80 12.55
C ASP A 346 11.72 5.21 11.34
N ASP A 347 12.47 4.25 10.80
CA ASP A 347 13.48 4.45 9.75
C ASP A 347 12.91 5.00 8.44
N LYS A 348 11.62 4.77 8.15
CA LYS A 348 10.97 5.28 6.94
C LYS A 348 10.63 6.77 7.05
N ILE A 349 10.64 7.34 8.26
CA ILE A 349 10.36 8.76 8.53
C ILE A 349 11.64 9.58 8.32
N ARG A 350 11.98 9.75 7.04
CA ARG A 350 13.16 10.46 6.53
C ARG A 350 12.77 11.74 5.79
N LYS A 351 13.74 12.62 5.52
CA LYS A 351 13.51 13.82 4.70
C LYS A 351 13.34 13.46 3.21
N PHE A 352 12.41 14.11 2.53
CA PHE A 352 12.24 14.05 1.07
C PHE A 352 11.64 15.35 0.56
N HIS A 353 11.81 15.68 -0.74
CA HIS A 353 11.23 16.88 -1.33
C HIS A 353 9.93 16.57 -2.10
N LEU A 354 8.87 17.34 -1.83
CA LEU A 354 7.67 17.43 -2.66
C LEU A 354 7.58 18.82 -3.29
N THR A 355 7.40 18.86 -4.61
CA THR A 355 6.93 20.08 -5.28
C THR A 355 5.48 20.39 -4.91
N LEU A 356 5.02 21.62 -5.14
CA LEU A 356 3.62 22.00 -4.91
C LEU A 356 2.63 21.13 -5.72
N GLN A 357 3.02 20.72 -6.92
CA GLN A 357 2.20 19.82 -7.76
C GLN A 357 2.12 18.42 -7.16
N GLU A 358 3.24 17.84 -6.71
CA GLU A 358 3.26 16.51 -6.08
C GLU A 358 2.46 16.48 -4.78
N LYS A 359 2.57 17.53 -3.95
CA LYS A 359 1.73 17.69 -2.75
C LYS A 359 0.25 17.73 -3.11
N ALA A 360 -0.14 18.54 -4.10
CA ALA A 360 -1.52 18.63 -4.59
C ALA A 360 -2.03 17.29 -5.17
N ASP A 361 -1.17 16.55 -5.87
CA ASP A 361 -1.50 15.25 -6.46
C ASP A 361 -1.73 14.18 -5.39
N ILE A 362 -0.84 14.08 -4.39
CA ILE A 362 -1.00 13.16 -3.24
C ILE A 362 -2.31 13.48 -2.49
N ILE A 363 -2.59 14.75 -2.21
CA ILE A 363 -3.83 15.15 -1.54
C ILE A 363 -5.04 14.79 -2.39
N ALA A 364 -5.01 15.00 -3.72
CA ALA A 364 -6.09 14.58 -4.60
C ALA A 364 -6.36 13.06 -4.49
N PHE A 365 -5.30 12.24 -4.46
CA PHE A 365 -5.42 10.81 -4.25
C PHE A 365 -6.03 10.45 -2.87
N LEU A 366 -5.59 11.09 -1.78
CA LEU A 366 -6.18 10.90 -0.45
C LEU A 366 -7.68 11.23 -0.43
N LEU A 367 -8.12 12.28 -1.14
CA LEU A 367 -9.53 12.61 -1.32
C LEU A 367 -10.30 11.54 -2.12
N ALA A 368 -9.64 10.77 -2.99
CA ALA A 368 -10.23 9.67 -3.74
C ALA A 368 -10.40 8.37 -2.92
N LEU A 369 -9.89 8.32 -1.68
CA LEU A 369 -10.15 7.27 -0.68
C LEU A 369 -11.46 7.48 0.10
N THR A 370 -12.26 8.47 -0.30
CA THR A 370 -13.55 8.78 0.31
C THR A 370 -14.66 7.88 -0.25
N ASP A 371 -15.45 7.29 0.65
CA ASP A 371 -16.59 6.42 0.40
C ASP A 371 -17.51 6.45 1.63
N GLU A 372 -18.70 7.01 1.44
CA GLU A 372 -19.78 7.06 2.41
C GLU A 372 -20.99 6.20 1.96
N SER A 373 -20.79 5.23 1.05
CA SER A 373 -21.90 4.42 0.54
C SER A 373 -22.60 3.56 1.60
N ALA A 374 -21.92 3.27 2.72
CA ALA A 374 -22.47 2.61 3.90
C ALA A 374 -22.76 3.59 5.07
N LEU A 375 -22.89 4.89 4.81
CA LEU A 375 -23.17 5.89 5.85
C LEU A 375 -24.61 5.69 6.39
N PRO A 376 -24.79 5.38 7.68
CA PRO A 376 -26.11 5.17 8.27
C PRO A 376 -26.84 6.50 8.49
N GLU A 377 -28.16 6.48 8.33
CA GLU A 377 -29.02 7.61 8.64
C GLU A 377 -29.01 7.92 10.15
N ILE A 378 -28.85 9.20 10.50
CA ILE A 378 -29.09 9.73 11.84
C ILE A 378 -30.59 9.57 12.12
N PRO A 379 -31.01 8.85 13.17
CA PRO A 379 -32.42 8.63 13.46
C PRO A 379 -33.10 9.93 13.92
N GLU A 380 -34.33 10.19 13.47
CA GLU A 380 -35.10 11.38 13.87
C GLU A 380 -35.41 11.44 15.38
N ARG A 381 -35.49 10.27 16.02
CA ARG A 381 -35.66 10.08 17.46
C ARG A 381 -34.93 8.82 17.92
N VAL A 382 -34.59 8.75 19.21
CA VAL A 382 -34.11 7.56 19.90
C VAL A 382 -35.13 7.08 20.95
N PRO A 383 -35.07 5.82 21.43
CA PRO A 383 -36.12 5.26 22.30
C PRO A 383 -36.24 5.93 23.68
N SER A 384 -35.20 6.61 24.18
CA SER A 384 -35.29 7.47 25.38
C SER A 384 -36.12 8.75 25.17
N GLY A 385 -36.29 9.20 23.91
CA GLY A 385 -36.83 10.51 23.57
C GLY A 385 -35.83 11.67 23.73
N LEU A 386 -34.58 11.41 24.11
CA LEU A 386 -33.55 12.44 24.25
C LEU A 386 -33.08 13.01 22.88
N PRO A 387 -32.51 14.22 22.84
CA PRO A 387 -32.12 14.85 21.58
C PRO A 387 -30.94 14.14 20.89
N VAL A 388 -31.13 13.80 19.61
CA VAL A 388 -30.07 13.28 18.73
C VAL A 388 -29.16 14.40 18.21
N VAL A 389 -27.96 14.02 17.78
CA VAL A 389 -27.04 14.92 17.05
C VAL A 389 -27.64 15.41 15.73
N ARG A 390 -27.23 16.58 15.26
CA ARG A 390 -27.71 17.19 14.02
C ARG A 390 -26.68 17.10 12.90
N PRO A 391 -27.09 16.99 11.62
CA PRO A 391 -26.18 17.08 10.47
C PRO A 391 -25.19 18.25 10.55
N GLN A 392 -23.89 17.93 10.47
CA GLN A 392 -22.80 18.91 10.43
C GLN A 392 -22.05 18.87 9.09
N VAL A 393 -21.10 19.79 8.92
CA VAL A 393 -20.18 19.86 7.78
C VAL A 393 -18.74 19.73 8.32
N PRO A 394 -17.88 18.86 7.75
CA PRO A 394 -16.50 18.71 8.19
C PRO A 394 -15.67 19.94 7.86
N HIS A 395 -14.50 20.10 8.50
CA HIS A 395 -13.54 21.12 8.05
C HIS A 395 -13.07 20.82 6.63
N LEU A 396 -12.63 21.83 5.87
CA LEU A 396 -12.03 21.56 4.56
C LEU A 396 -10.65 20.90 4.78
N PRO A 397 -10.39 19.71 4.20
CA PRO A 397 -9.17 18.94 4.47
C PRO A 397 -7.90 19.59 3.86
N THR A 398 -8.08 20.60 3.00
CA THR A 398 -7.01 21.25 2.26
C THR A 398 -7.39 22.70 1.89
N LYS A 399 -6.39 23.58 1.89
CA LYS A 399 -6.46 24.98 1.41
C LYS A 399 -6.11 25.06 -0.09
N LEU A 400 -5.42 24.06 -0.65
CA LEU A 400 -5.04 24.01 -2.07
C LEU A 400 -6.25 23.95 -3.02
N ASN A 401 -6.09 24.53 -4.21
CA ASN A 401 -7.11 24.50 -5.26
C ASN A 401 -7.01 23.22 -6.12
N ILE A 402 -7.34 22.08 -5.53
CA ILE A 402 -7.30 20.76 -6.19
C ILE A 402 -8.60 20.50 -6.94
N ASN A 403 -8.51 19.99 -8.17
CA ASN A 403 -9.68 19.65 -9.00
C ASN A 403 -10.19 18.22 -8.70
N SER A 404 -10.53 17.96 -7.43
CA SER A 404 -11.10 16.67 -7.00
C SER A 404 -12.62 16.77 -6.82
N PRO A 405 -13.42 15.81 -7.31
CA PRO A 405 -14.88 15.78 -7.08
C PRO A 405 -15.28 15.89 -5.61
N GLU A 406 -14.50 15.29 -4.70
CA GLU A 406 -14.80 15.34 -3.27
C GLU A 406 -14.56 16.74 -2.69
N LEU A 407 -13.47 17.42 -3.06
CA LEU A 407 -13.23 18.79 -2.61
C LEU A 407 -14.29 19.77 -3.15
N GLN A 408 -14.83 19.52 -4.35
CA GLN A 408 -15.95 20.28 -4.90
C GLN A 408 -17.25 20.06 -4.08
N ARG A 409 -17.55 18.81 -3.72
CA ARG A 409 -18.67 18.42 -2.84
C ARG A 409 -18.57 19.09 -1.47
N LEU A 410 -17.43 18.98 -0.79
CA LEU A 410 -17.19 19.62 0.50
C LEU A 410 -17.31 21.15 0.42
N LYS A 411 -16.72 21.79 -0.59
CA LYS A 411 -16.87 23.24 -0.82
C LYS A 411 -18.34 23.65 -1.06
N GLN A 412 -19.17 22.80 -1.66
CA GLN A 412 -20.61 23.06 -1.78
C GLN A 412 -21.35 22.90 -0.44
N MET A 413 -21.01 21.90 0.37
CA MET A 413 -21.60 21.73 1.71
C MET A 413 -21.35 22.97 2.59
N HIS A 414 -20.12 23.52 2.55
CA HIS A 414 -19.78 24.78 3.21
C HIS A 414 -20.62 25.96 2.69
N ARG A 415 -20.72 26.19 1.36
CA ARG A 415 -21.55 27.29 0.82
C ARG A 415 -23.01 27.22 1.23
N ARG A 416 -23.60 26.01 1.26
CA ARG A 416 -24.98 25.80 1.73
C ARG A 416 -25.13 26.12 3.21
N ALA A 417 -24.21 25.64 4.05
CA ALA A 417 -24.22 25.94 5.49
C ALA A 417 -24.04 27.44 5.80
N SER A 418 -23.26 28.16 4.99
CA SER A 418 -23.11 29.62 5.07
C SER A 418 -24.25 30.43 4.41
N GLY A 419 -25.31 29.79 3.90
CA GLY A 419 -26.44 30.47 3.26
C GLY A 419 -26.18 31.07 1.87
N LEU A 420 -24.98 30.85 1.30
CA LEU A 420 -24.52 31.45 0.04
C LEU A 420 -25.14 30.82 -1.21
N ASP A 421 -25.63 29.58 -1.12
CA ASP A 421 -26.36 28.88 -2.19
C ASP A 421 -27.90 29.15 -2.06
N THR A 422 -28.35 30.43 -2.06
CA THR A 422 -29.80 30.76 -2.08
C THR A 422 -30.35 30.76 -3.52
N PRO A 423 -31.32 29.91 -3.90
CA PRO A 423 -31.73 29.79 -5.31
C PRO A 423 -32.61 30.95 -5.81
N VAL A 424 -32.15 31.64 -6.86
CA VAL A 424 -33.06 32.40 -7.74
C VAL A 424 -33.91 31.40 -8.52
N GLN A 425 -35.24 31.53 -8.45
CA GLN A 425 -36.15 30.61 -9.14
C GLN A 425 -36.07 30.77 -10.66
N ALA A 426 -36.06 29.65 -11.38
CA ALA A 426 -36.22 29.57 -12.82
C ALA A 426 -37.27 28.49 -13.17
N PRO A 427 -38.09 28.68 -14.23
CA PRO A 427 -39.25 27.83 -14.50
C PRO A 427 -38.89 26.43 -15.05
N PRO A 428 -39.77 25.43 -14.89
CA PRO A 428 -39.49 24.04 -15.24
C PRO A 428 -39.40 23.79 -16.75
N ARG A 429 -38.62 22.79 -17.14
CA ARG A 429 -38.60 22.22 -18.49
C ARG A 429 -39.29 20.85 -18.53
N SER A 430 -39.87 20.52 -19.68
CA SER A 430 -40.71 19.34 -19.92
C SER A 430 -39.93 18.03 -20.09
N ARG A 431 -40.64 16.91 -19.89
CA ARG A 431 -40.14 15.55 -20.16
C ARG A 431 -40.17 15.23 -21.67
N GLY A 432 -39.26 14.37 -22.11
CA GLY A 432 -39.37 13.56 -23.33
C GLY A 432 -39.13 12.08 -22.99
N LEU A 433 -39.72 11.16 -23.77
CA LEU A 433 -39.67 9.70 -23.55
C LEU A 433 -39.36 9.01 -24.88
N ASP A 434 -38.36 8.12 -24.89
CA ASP A 434 -38.31 6.83 -25.61
C ASP A 434 -36.90 6.20 -25.43
N GLY A 435 -36.66 4.90 -25.64
CA GLY A 435 -37.62 3.83 -25.95
C GLY A 435 -36.97 2.60 -26.61
N SER A 436 -37.61 1.43 -26.44
CA SER A 436 -37.33 0.12 -27.07
C SER A 436 -36.13 -0.73 -26.58
N GLU A 437 -36.26 -2.04 -26.78
CA GLU A 437 -35.44 -3.14 -26.25
C GLU A 437 -34.91 -4.06 -27.37
N ARG A 438 -33.99 -5.00 -27.01
CA ARG A 438 -33.80 -6.41 -27.49
C ARG A 438 -32.31 -6.77 -27.56
N ALA A 439 -31.84 -8.01 -27.47
CA ALA A 439 -32.31 -9.27 -26.85
C ALA A 439 -31.14 -10.28 -26.95
N GLN A 440 -31.02 -11.26 -26.04
CA GLN A 440 -29.98 -12.31 -26.11
C GLN A 440 -30.39 -13.48 -27.04
N PRO A 441 -29.48 -14.43 -27.36
CA PRO A 441 -29.46 -15.67 -26.57
C PRO A 441 -28.07 -16.26 -26.25
N ARG A 442 -28.06 -17.25 -25.33
CA ARG A 442 -26.90 -17.96 -24.73
C ARG A 442 -26.40 -19.17 -25.55
N ARG A 443 -25.22 -19.72 -25.18
CA ARG A 443 -24.92 -21.18 -25.19
C ARG A 443 -23.80 -21.57 -24.19
N LEU A 444 -23.63 -22.88 -23.95
CA LEU A 444 -22.67 -23.54 -23.02
C LEU A 444 -22.16 -24.84 -23.70
N ALA A 445 -21.17 -25.62 -23.22
CA ALA A 445 -20.36 -25.62 -21.99
C ALA A 445 -18.86 -25.94 -22.35
N MET A 446 -17.97 -26.68 -21.66
CA MET A 446 -18.00 -27.56 -20.46
C MET A 446 -16.60 -27.70 -19.80
N HIS A 447 -16.29 -28.83 -19.13
CA HIS A 447 -15.10 -29.06 -18.29
C HIS A 447 -13.86 -29.67 -19.00
N ALA A 448 -12.69 -29.51 -18.39
CA ALA A 448 -11.64 -30.55 -18.23
C ALA A 448 -10.73 -30.20 -17.01
N GLN A 449 -9.92 -31.15 -16.52
CA GLN A 449 -9.08 -31.02 -15.30
C GLN A 449 -7.55 -31.18 -15.54
N VAL A 450 -6.77 -30.87 -14.51
CA VAL A 450 -5.29 -30.81 -14.44
C VAL A 450 -4.65 -32.19 -14.27
N PRO A 451 -3.40 -32.40 -14.75
CA PRO A 451 -2.41 -33.07 -13.90
C PRO A 451 -1.03 -32.38 -13.87
N LEU A 452 -0.25 -32.68 -12.82
CA LEU A 452 1.10 -32.16 -12.56
C LEU A 452 2.19 -33.15 -12.99
N ARG A 453 3.26 -32.66 -13.64
CA ARG A 453 4.68 -32.87 -13.25
C ARG A 453 5.61 -32.13 -14.23
N GLY A 454 6.78 -31.72 -13.74
CA GLY A 454 7.66 -30.78 -14.44
C GLY A 454 8.75 -31.43 -15.30
N ASN A 455 9.33 -30.62 -16.18
CA ASN A 455 10.67 -30.81 -16.72
C ASN A 455 11.30 -29.42 -17.02
N ARG A 456 12.56 -29.40 -17.45
CA ARG A 456 13.37 -28.17 -17.64
C ARG A 456 12.63 -27.10 -18.46
N GLN A 457 12.59 -25.88 -17.96
CA GLN A 457 11.86 -24.78 -18.58
C GLN A 457 12.72 -24.14 -19.66
N GLU A 458 12.49 -24.54 -20.92
CA GLU A 458 13.04 -23.82 -22.08
C GLU A 458 12.46 -22.42 -22.14
N TRP A 459 13.31 -21.40 -22.23
CA TRP A 459 12.91 -20.02 -22.55
C TRP A 459 12.68 -19.85 -24.06
N THR A 460 11.86 -20.73 -24.64
CA THR A 460 11.40 -20.66 -26.04
C THR A 460 10.30 -19.61 -26.20
N ASP A 461 10.10 -19.12 -27.43
CA ASP A 461 9.23 -17.98 -27.75
C ASP A 461 7.72 -18.22 -27.57
N LYS A 462 7.29 -18.36 -26.30
CA LYS A 462 6.00 -17.84 -25.85
C LYS A 462 6.05 -16.32 -25.74
N ALA A 463 6.40 -15.65 -26.84
CA ALA A 463 5.95 -14.30 -27.09
C ALA A 463 4.41 -14.33 -26.97
N VAL A 464 3.87 -13.60 -26.00
CA VAL A 464 2.48 -13.76 -25.58
C VAL A 464 1.57 -13.48 -26.78
N ARG A 465 0.83 -14.50 -27.23
CA ARG A 465 -0.31 -14.32 -28.15
C ARG A 465 -1.45 -13.64 -27.37
N ALA A 466 -1.27 -12.35 -27.14
CA ALA A 466 -2.23 -11.50 -26.47
C ALA A 466 -3.52 -11.46 -27.33
N THR A 467 -4.55 -12.16 -26.85
CA THR A 467 -5.89 -12.15 -27.44
C THR A 467 -6.74 -10.97 -26.94
N GLY A 468 -6.16 -10.08 -26.13
CA GLY A 468 -6.80 -8.88 -25.60
C GLY A 468 -6.79 -7.69 -26.56
N ARG A 469 -7.26 -6.55 -26.05
CA ARG A 469 -7.45 -5.33 -26.84
C ARG A 469 -6.09 -4.67 -27.16
N VAL A 470 -5.85 -4.43 -28.45
CA VAL A 470 -4.78 -3.55 -28.91
C VAL A 470 -5.26 -2.08 -28.83
N VAL A 471 -4.44 -1.19 -28.28
CA VAL A 471 -4.66 0.26 -28.26
C VAL A 471 -3.39 0.94 -28.78
N GLU A 472 -3.53 1.79 -29.79
CA GLU A 472 -2.42 2.59 -30.31
C GLU A 472 -2.27 3.90 -29.51
N VAL A 473 -1.05 4.43 -29.49
CA VAL A 473 -0.69 5.74 -28.90
C VAL A 473 0.19 6.48 -29.89
N ARG A 474 -0.21 7.69 -30.25
CA ARG A 474 0.48 8.58 -31.19
C ARG A 474 0.96 9.85 -30.46
N PRO A 475 1.91 10.62 -31.02
CA PRO A 475 2.45 11.79 -30.34
C PRO A 475 1.37 12.80 -29.97
N GLY A 476 1.21 13.06 -28.66
CA GLY A 476 0.15 13.90 -28.10
C GLY A 476 -0.97 13.14 -27.39
N GLU A 477 -1.08 11.82 -27.56
CA GLU A 477 -1.96 10.95 -26.77
C GLU A 477 -1.27 10.44 -25.50
N SER A 478 -2.04 10.12 -24.46
CA SER A 478 -1.51 9.57 -23.19
C SER A 478 -1.30 8.06 -23.26
N ILE A 479 -0.12 7.62 -22.82
CA ILE A 479 0.22 6.20 -22.62
C ILE A 479 -0.59 5.64 -21.45
N GLN A 480 -0.80 6.41 -20.36
CA GLN A 480 -1.63 5.95 -19.24
C GLN A 480 -3.08 5.67 -19.69
N GLU A 481 -3.70 6.59 -20.43
CA GLU A 481 -5.05 6.41 -20.95
C GLU A 481 -5.13 5.24 -21.95
N ALA A 482 -4.03 4.89 -22.61
CA ALA A 482 -3.97 3.70 -23.45
C ALA A 482 -3.87 2.40 -22.64
N VAL A 483 -3.07 2.37 -21.57
CA VAL A 483 -3.04 1.24 -20.60
C VAL A 483 -4.41 1.02 -19.97
N ASP A 484 -5.05 2.10 -19.51
CA ASP A 484 -6.38 2.07 -18.88
C ASP A 484 -7.46 1.58 -19.87
N ARG A 485 -7.37 1.95 -21.16
CA ARG A 485 -8.28 1.48 -22.23
C ARG A 485 -7.98 0.05 -22.67
N ALA A 486 -6.72 -0.38 -22.65
CA ALA A 486 -6.31 -1.72 -23.08
C ALA A 486 -6.73 -2.80 -22.07
N GLY A 487 -6.61 -2.50 -20.77
CA GLY A 487 -7.03 -3.39 -19.69
C GLY A 487 -6.19 -4.67 -19.60
N ARG A 488 -6.78 -5.72 -19.02
CA ARG A 488 -6.11 -7.03 -18.84
C ARG A 488 -5.88 -7.73 -20.18
N ASN A 489 -4.71 -8.37 -20.32
CA ASN A 489 -4.22 -9.01 -21.55
C ASN A 489 -4.08 -8.04 -22.73
N GLY A 490 -4.11 -6.71 -22.48
CA GLY A 490 -4.10 -5.68 -23.51
C GLY A 490 -2.70 -5.36 -24.03
N VAL A 491 -2.64 -4.83 -25.25
CA VAL A 491 -1.39 -4.40 -25.90
C VAL A 491 -1.44 -2.91 -26.18
N VAL A 492 -0.49 -2.16 -25.64
CA VAL A 492 -0.34 -0.71 -25.85
C VAL A 492 0.79 -0.47 -26.86
N ARG A 493 0.44 -0.02 -28.07
CA ARG A 493 1.38 0.23 -29.18
C ARG A 493 1.73 1.69 -29.29
N ILE A 494 2.94 2.05 -28.86
CA ILE A 494 3.39 3.42 -28.83
C ILE A 494 4.17 3.72 -30.13
N TYR A 495 3.73 4.71 -30.90
CA TYR A 495 4.42 5.17 -32.12
C TYR A 495 5.56 6.15 -31.81
N PRO A 496 6.59 6.26 -32.68
CA PRO A 496 7.73 7.15 -32.46
C PRO A 496 7.33 8.59 -32.20
N GLY A 497 7.86 9.14 -31.10
CA GLY A 497 7.55 10.44 -30.55
C GLY A 497 8.13 10.56 -29.15
N THR A 498 8.04 11.74 -28.55
CA THR A 498 8.49 11.97 -27.16
C THR A 498 7.28 12.15 -26.25
N TYR A 499 7.22 11.35 -25.20
CA TYR A 499 6.15 11.30 -24.20
C TYR A 499 6.71 11.68 -22.84
N HIS A 500 5.90 12.33 -22.01
CA HIS A 500 6.33 12.94 -20.74
C HIS A 500 5.38 12.53 -19.61
N GLU A 501 5.38 11.24 -19.29
CA GLU A 501 4.44 10.60 -18.38
C GLU A 501 5.15 9.62 -17.44
N ASN A 502 4.59 9.45 -16.24
CA ASN A 502 4.73 8.22 -15.46
C ASN A 502 3.58 7.28 -15.86
N VAL A 503 3.83 5.99 -16.09
CA VAL A 503 2.80 5.01 -16.45
C VAL A 503 2.65 3.97 -15.34
N LEU A 504 1.44 3.76 -14.82
CA LEU A 504 1.13 2.73 -13.82
C LEU A 504 0.32 1.61 -14.49
N VAL A 505 0.86 0.39 -14.45
CA VAL A 505 0.28 -0.80 -15.07
C VAL A 505 -0.25 -1.73 -13.98
N ILE A 506 -1.55 -1.66 -13.73
CA ILE A 506 -2.21 -2.44 -12.66
C ILE A 506 -2.73 -3.79 -13.15
N HIS A 507 -3.10 -3.90 -14.44
CA HIS A 507 -3.72 -5.10 -14.98
C HIS A 507 -2.68 -6.18 -15.33
N HIS A 508 -3.12 -7.44 -15.28
CA HIS A 508 -2.31 -8.58 -15.69
C HIS A 508 -2.23 -8.73 -17.22
N GLY A 509 -1.21 -9.41 -17.73
CA GLY A 509 -1.07 -9.73 -19.16
C GLY A 509 -0.78 -8.53 -20.07
N VAL A 510 -0.45 -7.37 -19.51
CA VAL A 510 -0.26 -6.13 -20.30
C VAL A 510 1.08 -6.17 -21.02
N THR A 511 1.03 -5.89 -22.32
CA THR A 511 2.23 -5.66 -23.14
C THR A 511 2.32 -4.18 -23.54
N ILE A 512 3.44 -3.53 -23.22
CA ILE A 512 3.79 -2.21 -23.74
C ILE A 512 4.81 -2.40 -24.86
N GLU A 513 4.41 -2.10 -26.09
CA GLU A 513 5.17 -2.34 -27.32
C GLU A 513 5.53 -1.00 -27.98
N GLY A 514 6.82 -0.66 -27.98
CA GLY A 514 7.34 0.41 -28.82
C GLY A 514 7.37 0.01 -30.29
N ILE A 515 6.74 0.81 -31.16
CA ILE A 515 6.82 0.63 -32.61
C ILE A 515 8.10 1.29 -33.12
N ILE A 516 9.03 0.50 -33.64
CA ILE A 516 10.23 1.01 -34.32
C ILE A 516 9.87 1.25 -35.79
N HIS A 517 9.97 2.50 -36.25
CA HIS A 517 9.67 2.89 -37.64
C HIS A 517 10.72 3.85 -38.18
N ASN A 518 11.28 3.54 -39.36
CA ASN A 518 12.36 4.28 -40.01
C ASN A 518 13.55 4.56 -39.07
N GLY A 519 13.95 3.54 -38.29
CA GLY A 519 15.03 3.61 -37.30
C GLY A 519 14.68 4.36 -35.99
N LYS A 520 13.53 5.04 -35.92
CA LYS A 520 13.09 5.77 -34.73
C LYS A 520 12.25 4.87 -33.83
N ARG A 521 12.47 4.95 -32.52
CA ARG A 521 11.65 4.34 -31.46
C ARG A 521 10.92 5.40 -30.64
N PRO A 522 9.90 5.06 -29.83
CA PRO A 522 9.28 6.00 -28.91
C PRO A 522 10.19 6.31 -27.72
N VAL A 523 10.12 7.54 -27.22
CA VAL A 523 10.93 8.04 -26.10
C VAL A 523 10.02 8.46 -24.95
N LEU A 524 10.19 7.88 -23.77
CA LEU A 524 9.66 8.41 -22.51
C LEU A 524 10.76 9.26 -21.88
N ASP A 525 10.51 10.57 -21.69
CA ASP A 525 11.50 11.53 -21.20
C ASP A 525 10.96 12.24 -19.95
N GLY A 526 11.49 11.90 -18.78
CA GLY A 526 11.05 12.43 -17.49
C GLY A 526 11.52 13.86 -17.20
N ARG A 527 12.32 14.45 -18.11
CA ARG A 527 12.88 15.82 -18.02
C ARG A 527 13.67 16.14 -16.73
N ASN A 528 14.11 15.12 -16.00
CA ASN A 528 14.64 15.17 -14.63
C ASN A 528 13.64 15.73 -13.60
N LEU A 529 12.34 15.63 -13.88
CA LEU A 529 11.24 16.10 -13.02
C LEU A 529 10.33 14.95 -12.53
N LEU A 530 10.15 13.91 -13.35
CA LEU A 530 9.27 12.78 -13.02
C LEU A 530 10.02 11.68 -12.24
N PRO A 531 9.39 11.01 -11.25
CA PRO A 531 10.02 9.92 -10.50
C PRO A 531 10.26 8.67 -11.35
N ASP A 532 9.24 7.89 -11.69
CA ASP A 532 9.38 6.59 -12.37
C ASP A 532 8.73 6.60 -13.77
N ALA A 533 9.38 6.08 -14.81
CA ALA A 533 8.77 6.10 -16.16
C ALA A 533 7.63 5.09 -16.29
N ILE A 534 7.85 3.83 -15.90
CA ILE A 534 6.84 2.78 -15.90
C ILE A 534 6.91 1.99 -14.58
N SER A 535 5.75 1.83 -13.94
CA SER A 535 5.57 1.08 -12.70
C SER A 535 4.56 -0.07 -12.92
N GLY A 536 5.01 -1.32 -12.86
CA GLY A 536 4.18 -2.51 -13.02
C GLY A 536 3.80 -3.18 -11.70
N LEU A 537 2.54 -3.58 -11.56
CA LEU A 537 2.01 -4.37 -10.43
C LEU A 537 1.28 -5.66 -10.88
N GLY A 538 1.09 -5.85 -12.19
CA GLY A 538 0.42 -7.02 -12.75
C GLY A 538 1.41 -8.12 -13.16
N ASN A 539 1.08 -9.38 -12.83
CA ASN A 539 1.67 -10.57 -13.46
C ASN A 539 1.53 -10.54 -15.00
N ASP A 540 2.39 -11.32 -15.67
CA ASP A 540 2.40 -11.52 -17.12
C ASP A 540 2.64 -10.20 -17.89
N PHE A 541 3.48 -9.33 -17.31
CA PHE A 541 3.81 -8.01 -17.84
C PHE A 541 5.02 -8.04 -18.77
N THR A 542 4.91 -7.39 -19.92
CA THR A 542 5.99 -7.25 -20.91
C THR A 542 6.15 -5.79 -21.31
N VAL A 543 7.39 -5.31 -21.36
CA VAL A 543 7.74 -4.00 -21.93
C VAL A 543 8.89 -4.14 -22.92
N MET A 544 8.76 -3.53 -24.11
CA MET A 544 9.80 -3.62 -25.12
C MET A 544 9.91 -2.42 -26.08
N ASN A 545 11.08 -2.31 -26.73
CA ASN A 545 11.36 -1.42 -27.86
C ASN A 545 11.28 0.09 -27.57
N LEU A 546 11.39 0.52 -26.31
CA LEU A 546 11.35 1.94 -25.90
C LEU A 546 12.74 2.55 -25.73
N GLU A 547 12.80 3.88 -25.75
CA GLU A 547 13.85 4.68 -25.10
C GLU A 547 13.23 5.31 -23.84
N ILE A 548 13.95 5.30 -22.72
CA ILE A 548 13.49 5.81 -21.42
C ILE A 548 14.62 6.63 -20.78
N ARG A 549 14.38 7.90 -20.47
CA ARG A 549 15.46 8.78 -19.99
C ARG A 549 15.03 9.93 -19.09
N ASN A 550 15.99 10.48 -18.35
CA ASN A 550 15.83 11.66 -17.50
C ASN A 550 14.76 11.51 -16.41
N TYR A 551 14.81 10.43 -15.64
CA TYR A 551 13.91 10.17 -14.51
C TYR A 551 14.66 10.35 -13.18
N GLN A 552 13.95 10.69 -12.10
CA GLN A 552 14.56 10.90 -10.77
C GLN A 552 14.64 9.61 -9.94
N GLY A 553 13.71 8.69 -10.16
CA GLY A 553 13.55 7.43 -9.44
C GLY A 553 14.02 6.24 -10.27
N ASN A 554 13.20 5.82 -11.24
CA ASN A 554 13.41 4.56 -11.97
C ASN A 554 13.04 4.63 -13.45
N GLY A 555 13.70 3.78 -14.25
CA GLY A 555 13.31 3.51 -15.64
C GLY A 555 12.04 2.67 -15.71
N VAL A 556 12.16 1.36 -15.51
CA VAL A 556 11.00 0.46 -15.35
C VAL A 556 11.10 -0.35 -14.07
N VAL A 557 10.23 -0.06 -13.12
CA VAL A 557 10.07 -0.82 -11.87
C VAL A 557 8.88 -1.77 -11.97
N VAL A 558 9.01 -3.01 -11.52
CA VAL A 558 7.91 -3.98 -11.42
C VAL A 558 7.97 -4.67 -10.07
N HIS A 559 6.85 -4.64 -9.31
CA HIS A 559 6.79 -5.13 -7.94
C HIS A 559 5.77 -6.26 -7.78
N LYS A 560 6.16 -7.34 -7.10
CA LYS A 560 5.28 -8.45 -6.69
C LYS A 560 4.52 -9.13 -7.84
N ALA A 561 5.16 -9.21 -9.00
CA ALA A 561 4.62 -9.80 -10.21
C ALA A 561 5.30 -11.14 -10.57
N ARG A 562 4.59 -11.97 -11.33
CA ARG A 562 5.14 -13.16 -12.00
C ARG A 562 5.27 -12.93 -13.49
N ASN A 563 6.18 -13.64 -14.16
CA ASN A 563 6.39 -13.62 -15.61
C ASN A 563 6.60 -12.18 -16.15
N VAL A 564 7.73 -11.58 -15.77
CA VAL A 564 8.09 -10.19 -16.10
C VAL A 564 9.17 -10.16 -17.19
N ILE A 565 8.90 -9.46 -18.30
CA ILE A 565 9.80 -9.39 -19.46
C ILE A 565 10.18 -7.94 -19.79
N TYR A 566 11.48 -7.67 -19.83
CA TYR A 566 12.10 -6.44 -20.32
C TYR A 566 12.94 -6.80 -21.56
N ARG A 567 12.63 -6.23 -22.73
CA ARG A 567 13.30 -6.59 -23.99
C ARG A 567 13.63 -5.38 -24.87
N ASN A 568 14.86 -5.27 -25.37
CA ASN A 568 15.26 -4.22 -26.34
C ASN A 568 14.91 -2.79 -25.85
N LEU A 569 15.20 -2.49 -24.57
CA LEU A 569 15.03 -1.15 -24.01
C LEU A 569 16.34 -0.36 -24.10
N ILE A 570 16.26 0.95 -24.32
CA ILE A 570 17.39 1.87 -24.14
C ILE A 570 17.06 2.76 -22.95
N LEU A 571 17.86 2.70 -21.89
CA LEU A 571 17.65 3.46 -20.65
C LEU A 571 18.87 4.32 -20.34
N HIS A 572 18.65 5.61 -20.07
CA HIS A 572 19.74 6.55 -19.79
C HIS A 572 19.34 7.60 -18.74
N ASN A 573 20.15 7.78 -17.69
CA ASN A 573 19.92 8.79 -16.63
C ASN A 573 18.50 8.64 -16.03
N THR A 574 18.22 7.46 -15.45
CA THR A 574 16.88 7.08 -14.96
C THR A 574 16.66 7.28 -13.47
N GLY A 575 17.68 7.72 -12.72
CA GLY A 575 17.60 7.94 -11.28
C GLY A 575 18.46 6.93 -10.51
N LEU A 576 17.83 6.16 -9.64
CA LEU A 576 18.44 5.04 -8.90
C LEU A 576 18.69 3.87 -9.83
N TYR A 577 17.63 3.31 -10.43
CA TYR A 577 17.68 2.08 -11.22
C TYR A 577 17.18 2.25 -12.66
N GLY A 578 17.75 1.47 -13.59
CA GLY A 578 17.26 1.38 -14.97
C GLY A 578 16.15 0.35 -15.11
N VAL A 579 16.51 -0.93 -15.06
CA VAL A 579 15.58 -2.07 -15.01
C VAL A 579 15.50 -2.55 -13.55
N TYR A 580 14.29 -2.62 -12.99
CA TYR A 580 14.07 -2.88 -11.57
C TYR A 580 12.88 -3.83 -11.28
N PRO A 581 12.99 -5.14 -11.59
CA PRO A 581 12.13 -6.16 -10.99
C PRO A 581 12.45 -6.40 -9.51
N ILE A 582 11.43 -6.38 -8.66
CA ILE A 582 11.55 -6.57 -7.20
C ILE A 582 10.43 -7.45 -6.63
N GLU A 583 10.79 -8.39 -5.75
CA GLU A 583 9.90 -9.40 -5.15
C GLU A 583 9.11 -10.22 -6.22
N CYS A 584 9.74 -10.53 -7.36
CA CYS A 584 9.14 -11.14 -8.54
C CYS A 584 9.52 -12.63 -8.75
N GLU A 585 8.75 -13.35 -9.58
CA GLU A 585 9.00 -14.74 -9.96
C GLU A 585 8.94 -14.94 -11.49
N GLY A 586 10.01 -15.46 -12.09
CA GLY A 586 10.10 -15.61 -13.55
C GLY A 586 10.40 -14.26 -14.20
N VAL A 587 11.67 -13.88 -14.19
CA VAL A 587 12.16 -12.57 -14.67
C VAL A 587 13.08 -12.77 -15.87
N LEU A 588 12.82 -12.04 -16.96
CA LEU A 588 13.68 -11.99 -18.15
C LEU A 588 14.06 -10.55 -18.47
N VAL A 589 15.36 -10.25 -18.46
CA VAL A 589 15.93 -8.97 -18.90
C VAL A 589 16.88 -9.26 -20.06
N GLU A 590 16.52 -8.87 -21.28
CA GLU A 590 17.37 -9.14 -22.44
C GLU A 590 17.44 -8.03 -23.49
N ASP A 591 18.58 -7.99 -24.18
CA ASP A 591 18.87 -7.04 -25.26
C ASP A 591 18.71 -5.55 -24.85
N CYS A 592 18.75 -5.25 -23.55
CA CYS A 592 18.60 -3.89 -23.02
C CYS A 592 19.95 -3.17 -22.91
N LYS A 593 19.96 -1.87 -23.16
CA LYS A 593 21.12 -0.97 -23.00
C LYS A 593 20.84 0.03 -21.87
N VAL A 594 21.68 0.09 -20.84
CA VAL A 594 21.41 0.88 -19.62
C VAL A 594 22.63 1.69 -19.14
N SER A 595 22.41 2.97 -18.85
CA SER A 595 23.47 3.89 -18.40
C SER A 595 23.01 5.03 -17.49
N GLY A 596 23.93 5.59 -16.71
CA GLY A 596 23.69 6.77 -15.86
C GLY A 596 22.80 6.50 -14.64
N ALA A 597 22.62 5.25 -14.24
CA ALA A 597 21.97 4.89 -12.99
C ALA A 597 22.90 5.16 -11.80
N LYS A 598 22.38 5.85 -10.77
CA LYS A 598 23.13 6.21 -9.54
C LYS A 598 23.29 5.05 -8.57
N ASP A 599 22.50 4.00 -8.76
CA ASP A 599 22.61 2.75 -8.04
C ASP A 599 22.98 1.67 -9.08
N ALA A 600 22.07 0.76 -9.43
CA ALA A 600 22.32 -0.27 -10.45
C ALA A 600 21.59 -0.03 -11.79
N GLY A 601 22.29 -0.25 -12.90
CA GLY A 601 21.71 -0.21 -14.24
C GLY A 601 20.61 -1.26 -14.42
N ILE A 602 20.96 -2.53 -14.22
CA ILE A 602 20.00 -3.64 -14.10
C ILE A 602 20.07 -4.17 -12.68
N TYR A 603 19.01 -3.96 -11.90
CA TYR A 603 18.88 -4.46 -10.53
C TYR A 603 17.77 -5.52 -10.48
N VAL A 604 18.06 -6.71 -9.95
CA VAL A 604 17.05 -7.72 -9.65
C VAL A 604 17.07 -8.02 -8.17
N GLY A 605 16.01 -7.60 -7.46
CA GLY A 605 15.92 -7.68 -6.00
C GLY A 605 14.91 -8.69 -5.50
N GLN A 606 15.29 -9.47 -4.48
CA GLN A 606 14.40 -10.30 -3.66
C GLN A 606 13.49 -11.25 -4.48
N SER A 607 13.96 -11.66 -5.66
CA SER A 607 13.20 -12.32 -6.72
C SER A 607 13.68 -13.77 -6.98
N ARG A 608 12.99 -14.52 -7.85
CA ARG A 608 13.40 -15.89 -8.19
C ARG A 608 13.18 -16.29 -9.64
N ASN A 609 13.99 -17.25 -10.11
CA ASN A 609 13.97 -17.80 -11.47
C ASN A 609 14.21 -16.68 -12.51
N ILE A 610 15.46 -16.20 -12.55
CA ILE A 610 15.88 -14.96 -13.21
C ILE A 610 16.85 -15.26 -14.36
N LEU A 611 16.67 -14.59 -15.49
CA LEU A 611 17.58 -14.62 -16.63
C LEU A 611 17.88 -13.18 -17.11
N VAL A 612 19.12 -12.75 -16.96
CA VAL A 612 19.65 -11.46 -17.43
C VAL A 612 20.68 -11.73 -18.52
N ARG A 613 20.34 -11.48 -19.79
CA ARG A 613 21.21 -11.86 -20.92
C ARG A 613 21.32 -10.86 -22.08
N ARG A 614 22.50 -10.81 -22.71
CA ARG A 614 22.80 -9.94 -23.88
C ARG A 614 22.52 -8.45 -23.67
N ASN A 615 22.61 -7.97 -22.42
CA ASN A 615 22.43 -6.56 -22.11
C ASN A 615 23.76 -5.80 -22.17
N GLU A 616 23.70 -4.48 -22.39
CA GLU A 616 24.85 -3.56 -22.32
C GLU A 616 24.65 -2.61 -21.13
N ALA A 617 25.44 -2.75 -20.07
CA ALA A 617 25.34 -1.96 -18.84
C ALA A 617 26.62 -1.14 -18.61
N PHE A 618 26.54 0.18 -18.72
CA PHE A 618 27.72 1.05 -18.72
C PHE A 618 27.49 2.42 -18.08
N GLN A 619 28.53 3.03 -17.49
CA GLN A 619 28.45 4.36 -16.85
C GLN A 619 27.36 4.45 -15.75
N ASN A 620 27.11 3.35 -15.06
CA ASN A 620 26.31 3.30 -13.82
C ASN A 620 27.26 3.25 -12.61
N VAL A 621 26.74 3.30 -11.37
CA VAL A 621 27.52 2.87 -10.21
C VAL A 621 27.70 1.35 -10.27
N THR A 622 26.61 0.59 -10.22
CA THR A 622 26.62 -0.85 -10.49
C THR A 622 26.12 -1.14 -11.91
N GLY A 623 26.82 -1.98 -12.67
CA GLY A 623 26.37 -2.43 -13.99
C GLY A 623 25.15 -3.34 -13.91
N ILE A 624 25.32 -4.51 -13.29
CA ILE A 624 24.26 -5.50 -13.04
C ILE A 624 24.32 -5.93 -11.57
N GLU A 625 23.17 -5.97 -10.90
CA GLU A 625 23.03 -6.37 -9.49
C GLU A 625 21.96 -7.45 -9.32
N ILE A 626 22.32 -8.52 -8.60
CA ILE A 626 21.42 -9.59 -8.18
C ILE A 626 21.45 -9.64 -6.65
N GLU A 627 20.37 -9.22 -6.00
CA GLU A 627 20.33 -9.01 -4.55
C GLU A 627 19.21 -9.84 -3.89
N ASN A 628 19.56 -10.62 -2.86
CA ASN A 628 18.66 -11.47 -2.07
C ASN A 628 17.72 -12.38 -2.91
N CYS A 629 18.21 -12.86 -4.06
CA CYS A 629 17.49 -13.65 -5.07
C CYS A 629 17.80 -15.15 -5.01
N VAL A 630 16.96 -15.96 -5.66
CA VAL A 630 17.14 -17.42 -5.77
C VAL A 630 17.03 -17.90 -7.22
N ASN A 631 17.97 -18.72 -7.69
CA ASN A 631 18.08 -19.22 -9.07
C ASN A 631 18.18 -18.07 -10.10
N ALA A 632 19.38 -17.50 -10.24
CA ALA A 632 19.65 -16.43 -11.21
C ALA A 632 20.72 -16.82 -12.23
N ILE A 633 20.53 -16.44 -13.49
CA ILE A 633 21.53 -16.59 -14.56
C ILE A 633 21.80 -15.20 -15.15
N VAL A 634 23.05 -14.76 -15.07
CA VAL A 634 23.58 -13.54 -15.68
C VAL A 634 24.56 -13.98 -16.77
N GLU A 635 24.16 -13.93 -18.04
CA GLU A 635 24.99 -14.46 -19.13
C GLU A 635 25.06 -13.60 -20.40
N GLU A 636 26.23 -13.61 -21.06
CA GLU A 636 26.42 -12.96 -22.38
C GLU A 636 26.19 -11.44 -22.38
N ASN A 637 26.26 -10.78 -21.21
CA ASN A 637 26.14 -9.32 -21.08
C ASN A 637 27.48 -8.61 -21.28
N ASP A 638 27.47 -7.37 -21.76
CA ASP A 638 28.63 -6.46 -21.80
C ASP A 638 28.48 -5.40 -20.71
N VAL A 639 29.40 -5.41 -19.74
CA VAL A 639 29.26 -4.70 -18.46
C VAL A 639 30.55 -3.91 -18.20
N HIS A 640 30.56 -2.66 -18.66
CA HIS A 640 31.80 -1.91 -18.81
C HIS A 640 31.71 -0.45 -18.38
N ASN A 641 32.82 0.14 -17.92
CA ASN A 641 32.88 1.54 -17.49
C ASN A 641 31.86 1.92 -16.38
N ASN A 642 31.41 0.99 -15.53
CA ASN A 642 30.66 1.27 -14.30
C ASN A 642 31.63 1.57 -13.13
N THR A 643 31.15 1.69 -11.89
CA THR A 643 32.02 1.68 -10.68
C THR A 643 32.31 0.24 -10.23
N GLY A 644 31.26 -0.58 -10.19
CA GLY A 644 31.28 -2.03 -10.05
C GLY A 644 30.59 -2.69 -11.24
N GLY A 645 31.16 -3.79 -11.76
CA GLY A 645 30.61 -4.51 -12.92
C GLY A 645 29.36 -5.32 -12.58
N ILE A 646 29.56 -6.54 -12.08
CA ILE A 646 28.46 -7.47 -11.71
C ILE A 646 28.52 -7.77 -10.21
N LEU A 647 27.46 -7.45 -9.47
CA LEU A 647 27.37 -7.62 -8.02
C LEU A 647 26.31 -8.69 -7.69
N VAL A 648 26.64 -9.60 -6.77
CA VAL A 648 25.79 -10.71 -6.31
C VAL A 648 25.76 -10.69 -4.79
N PHE A 649 24.69 -10.17 -4.21
CA PHE A 649 24.66 -9.64 -2.83
C PHE A 649 23.59 -10.32 -1.94
N LEU A 650 23.98 -10.62 -0.71
CA LEU A 650 23.07 -10.83 0.42
C LEU A 650 23.16 -9.63 1.37
N LEU A 651 22.10 -8.85 1.46
CA LEU A 651 21.96 -7.71 2.37
C LEU A 651 20.96 -8.01 3.50
N PRO A 652 21.17 -7.44 4.71
CA PRO A 652 20.30 -7.65 5.86
C PRO A 652 19.04 -6.80 5.76
N PHE A 653 18.09 -7.02 6.67
CA PHE A 653 16.85 -6.23 6.86
C PHE A 653 15.84 -6.24 5.69
N ASN A 654 16.21 -6.75 4.53
CA ASN A 654 15.33 -6.95 3.36
C ASN A 654 14.26 -8.04 3.56
N PRO A 655 13.16 -8.05 2.77
CA PRO A 655 12.10 -9.06 2.88
C PRO A 655 12.53 -10.50 2.58
N SER A 656 13.45 -10.68 1.63
CA SER A 656 14.13 -11.96 1.38
C SER A 656 15.41 -12.03 2.22
N LYS A 657 15.73 -13.23 2.75
CA LYS A 657 16.88 -13.51 3.63
C LYS A 657 17.89 -14.50 3.05
N VAL A 658 17.85 -14.69 1.73
CA VAL A 658 18.63 -15.71 1.01
C VAL A 658 19.11 -15.11 -0.31
N GLN A 659 20.38 -15.34 -0.67
CA GLN A 659 20.93 -15.10 -2.00
C GLN A 659 21.62 -16.41 -2.42
N ASP A 660 20.98 -17.19 -3.31
CA ASP A 660 21.37 -18.59 -3.57
C ASP A 660 21.26 -18.98 -5.05
N GLY A 661 22.21 -19.78 -5.53
CA GLY A 661 22.18 -20.36 -6.87
C GLY A 661 22.26 -19.32 -8.00
N CYS A 662 23.19 -18.37 -7.90
CA CYS A 662 23.48 -17.42 -8.96
C CYS A 662 24.57 -17.95 -9.91
N ILE A 663 24.41 -17.77 -11.21
CA ILE A 663 25.38 -18.19 -12.24
C ILE A 663 25.74 -16.96 -13.08
N VAL A 664 27.00 -16.53 -13.00
CA VAL A 664 27.55 -15.40 -13.77
C VAL A 664 28.52 -15.96 -14.80
N ARG A 665 28.11 -16.04 -16.08
CA ARG A 665 28.92 -16.71 -17.12
C ARG A 665 28.94 -16.07 -18.50
N ARG A 666 30.04 -16.23 -19.24
CA ARG A 666 30.22 -15.67 -20.60
C ARG A 666 29.97 -14.16 -20.72
N ASN A 667 30.02 -13.40 -19.62
CA ASN A 667 29.89 -11.95 -19.65
C ASN A 667 31.24 -11.29 -19.95
N ARG A 668 31.19 -10.05 -20.43
CA ARG A 668 32.33 -9.16 -20.59
C ARG A 668 32.27 -8.13 -19.48
N VAL A 669 33.25 -8.12 -18.59
CA VAL A 669 33.29 -7.27 -17.39
C VAL A 669 34.56 -6.41 -17.46
N ILE A 670 34.43 -5.25 -18.11
CA ILE A 670 35.59 -4.54 -18.69
C ILE A 670 35.72 -3.10 -18.17
N ASN A 671 36.90 -2.73 -17.68
CA ASN A 671 37.26 -1.36 -17.33
C ASN A 671 36.23 -0.66 -16.42
N ASN A 672 35.64 -1.34 -15.43
CA ASN A 672 34.64 -0.75 -14.53
C ASN A 672 35.28 0.22 -13.53
N ASN A 673 35.82 1.33 -14.04
CA ASN A 673 36.72 2.27 -13.39
C ASN A 673 36.11 3.67 -13.21
N THR A 674 34.79 3.82 -13.40
CA THR A 674 34.09 5.09 -13.15
C THR A 674 34.09 5.39 -11.64
N PRO A 675 34.34 6.63 -11.19
CA PRO A 675 34.23 6.99 -9.78
C PRO A 675 32.80 6.80 -9.25
N ASN A 676 32.66 6.31 -8.01
CA ASN A 676 31.34 6.12 -7.40
C ASN A 676 30.59 7.46 -7.28
N PHE A 677 29.35 7.51 -7.78
CA PHE A 677 28.49 8.71 -7.80
C PHE A 677 27.10 8.47 -7.17
N ALA A 678 26.99 7.44 -6.33
CA ALA A 678 25.79 7.10 -5.59
C ALA A 678 25.41 8.17 -4.54
N ASP A 679 24.24 8.01 -3.95
CA ASP A 679 23.89 8.73 -2.72
C ASP A 679 24.86 8.30 -1.59
N PRO A 680 25.54 9.22 -0.89
CA PRO A 680 26.46 8.88 0.19
C PRO A 680 25.83 8.14 1.38
N GLU A 681 24.50 8.16 1.54
CA GLU A 681 23.79 7.39 2.57
C GLU A 681 23.42 5.96 2.09
N ALA A 682 23.55 5.64 0.80
CA ALA A 682 23.23 4.32 0.25
C ALA A 682 24.38 3.32 0.42
N ILE A 683 24.06 2.04 0.61
CA ILE A 683 25.04 0.96 0.81
C ILE A 683 26.00 0.86 -0.40
N VAL A 684 25.49 1.02 -1.62
CA VAL A 684 26.25 0.96 -2.88
C VAL A 684 27.35 2.03 -2.99
N SER A 685 27.31 3.12 -2.21
CA SER A 685 28.41 4.10 -2.13
C SER A 685 29.74 3.48 -1.65
N ASN A 686 29.68 2.36 -0.94
CA ASN A 686 30.84 1.61 -0.46
C ASN A 686 31.49 0.76 -1.56
N VAL A 687 30.84 0.55 -2.72
CA VAL A 687 31.44 -0.14 -3.87
C VAL A 687 32.66 0.65 -4.33
N LEU A 688 33.81 -0.04 -4.38
CA LEU A 688 35.08 0.53 -4.82
C LEU A 688 35.09 0.66 -6.34
N LYS A 689 35.57 1.81 -6.84
CA LYS A 689 35.93 2.00 -8.25
C LYS A 689 36.84 0.85 -8.68
N GLY A 690 36.63 0.27 -9.86
CA GLY A 690 37.50 -0.79 -10.37
C GLY A 690 37.15 -2.18 -9.85
N THR A 691 35.90 -2.40 -9.41
CA THR A 691 35.42 -3.73 -9.00
C THR A 691 34.83 -4.44 -10.21
N GLY A 692 35.41 -5.56 -10.64
CA GLY A 692 34.88 -6.37 -11.74
C GLY A 692 33.61 -7.12 -11.33
N ILE A 693 33.77 -8.24 -10.64
CA ILE A 693 32.68 -9.06 -10.09
C ILE A 693 32.80 -9.11 -8.55
N MET A 694 31.68 -9.02 -7.84
CA MET A 694 31.65 -9.10 -6.37
C MET A 694 30.57 -10.07 -5.87
N ILE A 695 30.96 -10.97 -4.98
CA ILE A 695 30.11 -11.90 -4.24
C ILE A 695 30.15 -11.45 -2.77
N LEU A 696 29.03 -10.94 -2.24
CA LEU A 696 28.91 -10.42 -0.86
C LEU A 696 27.93 -11.28 -0.06
N ALA A 697 28.45 -12.15 0.81
CA ALA A 697 27.64 -13.09 1.61
C ALA A 697 26.62 -13.92 0.80
N ALA A 698 26.83 -14.07 -0.49
CA ALA A 698 25.99 -14.85 -1.39
C ALA A 698 26.45 -16.31 -1.42
N ASP A 699 25.49 -17.23 -1.54
CA ASP A 699 25.72 -18.66 -1.48
C ASP A 699 25.66 -19.33 -2.85
N ASN A 700 26.41 -20.43 -2.99
CA ASN A 700 26.42 -21.34 -4.13
C ASN A 700 26.58 -20.66 -5.51
N THR A 701 27.20 -19.48 -5.55
CA THR A 701 27.34 -18.69 -6.78
C THR A 701 28.49 -19.23 -7.65
N GLU A 702 28.22 -19.40 -8.94
CA GLU A 702 29.19 -19.87 -9.93
C GLU A 702 29.63 -18.73 -10.87
N VAL A 703 30.94 -18.52 -11.01
CA VAL A 703 31.52 -17.48 -11.88
C VAL A 703 32.50 -18.11 -12.86
N TYR A 704 32.11 -18.24 -14.14
CA TYR A 704 32.91 -18.93 -15.15
C TYR A 704 32.78 -18.43 -16.60
N GLU A 705 33.79 -18.70 -17.44
CA GLU A 705 33.83 -18.31 -18.86
C GLU A 705 33.72 -16.79 -19.13
N ASN A 706 33.87 -15.91 -18.12
CA ASN A 706 33.77 -14.46 -18.29
C ASN A 706 35.10 -13.84 -18.79
N GLU A 707 35.02 -12.77 -19.59
CA GLU A 707 36.14 -11.87 -19.90
C GLU A 707 36.19 -10.77 -18.84
N ILE A 708 37.13 -10.84 -17.88
CA ILE A 708 37.22 -9.90 -16.73
C ILE A 708 38.53 -9.13 -16.85
N VAL A 709 38.45 -7.92 -17.42
CA VAL A 709 39.63 -7.20 -17.93
C VAL A 709 39.67 -5.74 -17.49
N GLY A 710 40.84 -5.28 -17.02
CA GLY A 710 41.12 -3.86 -16.81
C GLY A 710 40.39 -3.21 -15.62
N ASN A 711 39.79 -4.00 -14.72
CA ASN A 711 39.09 -3.49 -13.55
C ASN A 711 40.11 -3.09 -12.46
N GLY A 712 40.16 -1.80 -12.12
CA GLY A 712 41.31 -1.16 -11.48
C GLY A 712 41.69 -1.68 -10.09
N THR A 713 40.73 -2.23 -9.34
CA THR A 713 40.90 -2.69 -7.95
C THR A 713 40.88 -4.21 -7.86
N PHE A 714 39.81 -4.86 -8.37
CA PHE A 714 39.60 -6.30 -8.28
C PHE A 714 39.03 -6.91 -9.56
N GLY A 715 39.46 -8.11 -9.92
CA GLY A 715 38.82 -8.92 -10.96
C GLY A 715 37.54 -9.58 -10.44
N VAL A 716 37.68 -10.50 -9.48
CA VAL A 716 36.59 -11.13 -8.73
C VAL A 716 36.88 -11.01 -7.23
N MET A 717 35.90 -10.58 -6.45
CA MET A 717 35.98 -10.46 -4.98
C MET A 717 34.89 -11.30 -4.31
N VAL A 718 35.25 -12.07 -3.28
CA VAL A 718 34.35 -12.91 -2.46
C VAL A 718 34.53 -12.50 -1.00
N VAL A 719 33.50 -11.92 -0.38
CA VAL A 719 33.62 -11.25 0.93
C VAL A 719 32.40 -11.44 1.83
N SER A 720 32.62 -11.37 3.13
CA SER A 720 31.57 -11.32 4.15
C SER A 720 30.85 -9.98 4.18
N LEU A 721 29.56 -10.05 4.51
CA LEU A 721 28.75 -8.89 4.91
C LEU A 721 29.35 -8.15 6.13
N ARG A 722 30.17 -8.82 6.95
CA ARG A 722 30.92 -8.21 8.07
C ARG A 722 31.93 -7.14 7.65
N GLN A 723 32.35 -7.09 6.37
CA GLN A 723 33.18 -6.01 5.87
C GLN A 723 32.42 -4.67 5.78
N LEU A 724 31.08 -4.70 5.68
CA LEU A 724 30.20 -3.53 5.68
C LEU A 724 29.50 -3.34 7.03
N PHE A 725 29.14 -4.44 7.71
CA PHE A 725 28.43 -4.44 8.99
C PHE A 725 29.25 -5.16 10.07
N PRO A 726 30.33 -4.54 10.59
CA PRO A 726 31.21 -5.15 11.58
C PRO A 726 30.50 -5.44 12.90
N GLU A 727 31.08 -6.35 13.69
CA GLU A 727 30.59 -6.64 15.05
C GLU A 727 30.63 -5.38 15.94
N PRO A 728 29.65 -5.16 16.85
CA PRO A 728 28.60 -6.09 17.26
C PRO A 728 27.26 -5.89 16.52
N THR A 729 27.27 -5.42 15.26
CA THR A 729 26.03 -5.13 14.52
C THR A 729 25.17 -6.40 14.38
N PRO A 730 23.91 -6.42 14.89
CA PRO A 730 23.04 -7.57 14.72
C PRO A 730 22.57 -7.67 13.26
N LEU A 731 22.61 -8.88 12.69
CA LEU A 731 22.15 -9.18 11.34
C LEU A 731 21.07 -10.25 11.38
N ASP A 732 20.13 -10.20 10.44
CA ASP A 732 19.03 -11.16 10.29
C ASP A 732 19.20 -12.09 9.06
N VAL A 733 20.46 -12.26 8.64
CA VAL A 733 20.96 -13.14 7.59
C VAL A 733 22.29 -13.79 8.05
N GLU A 734 22.69 -14.90 7.43
CA GLU A 734 24.07 -15.41 7.54
C GLU A 734 25.01 -14.41 6.83
N PRO A 735 26.10 -13.93 7.46
CA PRO A 735 26.95 -12.90 6.88
C PRO A 735 28.13 -13.43 6.05
N TYR A 736 28.29 -14.74 5.86
CA TYR A 736 29.44 -15.35 5.19
C TYR A 736 29.04 -16.02 3.87
N PRO A 737 29.84 -15.87 2.79
CA PRO A 737 29.53 -16.51 1.50
C PRO A 737 29.93 -17.99 1.54
N ASP A 738 28.99 -18.94 1.43
CA ASP A 738 29.26 -20.39 1.45
C ASP A 738 29.10 -21.04 0.04
N GLY A 739 29.96 -22.01 -0.30
CA GLY A 739 29.79 -22.89 -1.47
C GLY A 739 30.09 -22.31 -2.86
N ASN A 740 30.66 -21.12 -2.95
CA ASN A 740 30.89 -20.40 -4.21
C ASN A 740 32.03 -21.00 -5.05
N ARG A 741 31.90 -20.96 -6.39
CA ARG A 741 32.81 -21.63 -7.33
C ARG A 741 33.27 -20.69 -8.45
N ILE A 742 34.57 -20.40 -8.53
CA ILE A 742 35.15 -19.43 -9.49
C ILE A 742 36.19 -20.12 -10.37
N TYR A 743 35.93 -20.25 -11.67
CA TYR A 743 36.75 -21.08 -12.56
C TYR A 743 36.70 -20.68 -14.03
N ASN A 744 37.73 -21.01 -14.82
CA ASN A 744 37.77 -20.81 -16.28
C ASN A 744 37.41 -19.39 -16.78
N ASN A 745 37.73 -18.33 -16.02
CA ASN A 745 37.57 -16.94 -16.45
C ASN A 745 38.85 -16.44 -17.12
N THR A 746 38.73 -15.49 -18.06
CA THR A 746 39.88 -14.77 -18.61
C THR A 746 40.16 -13.55 -17.73
N LEU A 747 41.25 -13.60 -16.95
CA LEU A 747 41.67 -12.52 -16.05
C LEU A 747 42.88 -11.79 -16.66
N ARG A 748 42.76 -10.48 -16.91
CA ARG A 748 43.87 -9.68 -17.47
C ARG A 748 43.79 -8.20 -17.08
N ASP A 749 44.95 -7.60 -16.80
CA ASP A 749 45.11 -6.16 -16.55
C ASP A 749 44.23 -5.55 -15.44
N ASN A 750 43.64 -6.38 -14.55
CA ASN A 750 42.97 -5.89 -13.35
C ASN A 750 44.02 -5.45 -12.29
N ALA A 751 43.54 -4.82 -11.22
CA ALA A 751 44.36 -4.44 -10.06
C ALA A 751 45.52 -3.45 -10.36
N LYS A 752 45.39 -2.61 -11.41
CA LYS A 752 46.42 -1.65 -11.85
C LYS A 752 46.18 -0.19 -11.44
N ASP A 753 44.95 0.17 -11.07
CA ASP A 753 44.54 1.54 -10.72
C ASP A 753 43.46 1.50 -9.63
N PRO A 754 43.83 1.03 -8.41
CA PRO A 754 42.88 0.72 -7.37
C PRO A 754 42.27 1.98 -6.72
N ASP A 755 41.03 1.86 -6.26
CA ASP A 755 40.36 2.88 -5.45
C ASP A 755 41.22 3.24 -4.23
N GLU A 756 41.46 4.54 -4.01
CA GLU A 756 42.30 5.00 -2.91
C GLU A 756 41.79 4.57 -1.53
N ARG A 757 40.49 4.29 -1.40
CA ARG A 757 39.89 3.76 -0.18
C ARG A 757 40.45 2.38 0.19
N LEU A 758 40.91 1.57 -0.78
CA LEU A 758 41.51 0.25 -0.54
C LEU A 758 42.66 0.31 0.48
N LYS A 759 43.45 1.40 0.44
CA LYS A 759 44.58 1.66 1.36
C LYS A 759 44.17 1.60 2.84
N ARG A 760 42.89 1.83 3.17
CA ARG A 760 42.34 1.83 4.53
C ARG A 760 42.05 0.43 5.07
N PHE A 761 41.87 -0.55 4.19
CA PHE A 761 41.51 -1.94 4.56
C PHE A 761 42.72 -2.86 4.69
N GLY A 762 43.90 -2.43 4.24
CA GLY A 762 45.15 -3.21 4.32
C GLY A 762 45.24 -4.41 3.35
N VAL A 763 44.25 -4.56 2.46
CA VAL A 763 44.17 -5.66 1.48
C VAL A 763 44.87 -5.25 0.17
N PRO A 764 45.69 -6.11 -0.45
CA PRO A 764 46.30 -5.80 -1.75
C PRO A 764 45.26 -5.83 -2.89
N PRO A 765 45.43 -5.00 -3.94
CA PRO A 765 44.64 -5.13 -5.17
C PRO A 765 45.08 -6.39 -5.93
N VAL A 766 44.13 -7.20 -6.36
CA VAL A 766 44.37 -8.54 -6.95
C VAL A 766 43.28 -8.92 -7.96
N ASP A 767 43.58 -9.83 -8.89
CA ASP A 767 42.58 -10.39 -9.80
C ASP A 767 41.53 -11.24 -9.05
N LEU A 768 41.94 -11.93 -7.97
CA LEU A 768 41.08 -12.78 -7.14
C LEU A 768 41.23 -12.43 -5.64
N LEU A 769 40.21 -11.84 -5.03
CA LEU A 769 40.16 -11.61 -3.58
C LEU A 769 39.16 -12.55 -2.91
N TRP A 770 39.58 -13.19 -1.83
CA TRP A 770 38.73 -13.81 -0.82
C TRP A 770 39.15 -13.33 0.57
N ASP A 771 38.21 -12.91 1.43
CA ASP A 771 38.50 -12.49 2.81
C ASP A 771 38.65 -13.65 3.81
N MET A 772 38.78 -14.88 3.31
CA MET A 772 38.92 -16.11 4.10
C MET A 772 37.68 -16.48 4.95
N THR A 773 36.53 -15.84 4.71
CA THR A 773 35.27 -16.18 5.38
C THR A 773 34.41 -17.20 4.62
N GLY A 774 33.45 -17.80 5.32
CA GLY A 774 32.59 -18.84 4.76
C GLY A 774 33.29 -20.19 4.57
N LYS A 775 32.58 -21.13 3.95
CA LYS A 775 32.90 -22.56 3.89
C LYS A 775 32.71 -23.07 2.47
N ASN A 776 33.47 -24.08 2.09
CA ASN A 776 33.33 -24.79 0.80
C ASN A 776 33.48 -23.92 -0.47
N ASN A 777 33.89 -22.65 -0.35
CA ASN A 777 34.29 -21.81 -1.48
C ASN A 777 35.50 -22.43 -2.19
N GLN A 778 35.50 -22.45 -3.52
CA GLN A 778 36.49 -23.16 -4.34
C GLN A 778 36.84 -22.40 -5.63
N TRP A 779 38.09 -22.56 -6.07
CA TRP A 779 38.64 -21.94 -7.27
C TRP A 779 39.27 -22.98 -8.20
N GLN A 780 39.08 -22.83 -9.50
CA GLN A 780 39.88 -23.49 -10.54
C GLN A 780 40.32 -22.45 -11.56
N GLN A 781 41.24 -21.59 -11.10
CA GLN A 781 41.69 -20.41 -11.81
C GLN A 781 43.23 -20.36 -11.68
N PRO A 782 43.98 -20.86 -12.68
CA PRO A 782 45.44 -20.94 -12.60
C PRO A 782 46.08 -19.55 -12.74
N ASP A 783 45.56 -18.72 -13.66
CA ASP A 783 46.03 -17.36 -13.90
C ASP A 783 45.47 -16.34 -12.90
N GLY A 784 46.06 -15.14 -12.88
CA GLY A 784 45.63 -14.03 -12.04
C GLY A 784 46.29 -13.97 -10.65
N SER A 785 46.59 -12.75 -10.23
CA SER A 785 47.05 -12.43 -8.87
C SER A 785 45.95 -12.70 -7.84
N ARG A 786 46.30 -13.13 -6.62
CA ARG A 786 45.32 -13.60 -5.63
C ARG A 786 45.66 -13.27 -4.18
N PHE A 787 44.62 -13.02 -3.38
CA PHE A 787 44.71 -12.89 -1.94
C PHE A 787 43.56 -13.67 -1.27
N PRO A 788 43.84 -14.56 -0.30
CA PRO A 788 45.17 -15.04 0.11
C PRO A 788 45.90 -15.75 -1.05
N PRO A 789 47.24 -15.93 -0.98
CA PRO A 789 48.01 -16.62 -2.01
C PRO A 789 47.55 -18.07 -2.30
N ASN A 790 46.98 -18.74 -1.29
CA ASN A 790 46.45 -20.09 -1.37
C ASN A 790 44.91 -20.05 -1.33
N LEU A 791 44.27 -20.26 -2.48
CA LEU A 791 42.83 -20.42 -2.59
C LEU A 791 42.47 -21.92 -2.64
N PRO A 792 41.41 -22.39 -1.95
CA PRO A 792 40.96 -23.78 -2.04
C PRO A 792 40.64 -24.21 -3.46
N THR A 793 41.11 -25.40 -3.88
CA THR A 793 40.81 -25.94 -5.22
C THR A 793 39.43 -26.61 -5.27
N MET A 794 38.80 -26.63 -6.46
CA MET A 794 37.67 -27.54 -6.70
C MET A 794 38.07 -29.02 -6.53
N LYS A 795 37.08 -29.88 -6.25
CA LYS A 795 37.22 -31.33 -6.02
C LYS A 795 36.47 -32.14 -7.08
#